data_AF-A0A370HIE5-F1
#
_entry.id   AF-A0A370HIE5-F1
#
_cell.length_a   1.000
_cell.length_b   1.000
_cell.length_c   1.000
_cell.angle_alpha   90.00
_cell.angle_beta   90.00
_cell.angle_gamma   90.00
#
_symmetry.space_group_name_H-M   'P 1'
#
loop_
_entity.id
_entity.type
_entity.pdbx_description
1 polymer ?
#
loop_
_entity_poly.entity_id
_entity_poly.type
_entity_poly.pdbx_seq_one_letter_code
_entity_poly.pdbx_strand_id
1 'polypeptide(L)'
;MTATPVLRDTPQPIFRDRNEAGRVLAGLLQHYRGDPDVRVLGLARGGVPVAWEIAAALGAPLDTLVVRKLGAPGNPEFAIGALAPDGRIVVNDDMIRGLHLTAEQVRTVARDEARELSRRETAYRDGRAPVDVSGRTVIIVDDGLATGATMFAAVEAIRAGEPKRIVIAVPAAPESTCREFAALVDDMVCATMPSPFLAVGAAFWNFAQVTDDEVRRLLAMPTAGTRTAVLDPVAVLRAAAVDAPSGVPPEQALDDLIGDARFVLIGESSHGTHEFYAARAAITRWLIAEKGFDAVAAEADWPDAYRVDRFVRGYDHDSSPGRALQGFERFPAWMWRNTVVREFAAWLRLHNDAQRRSGEKTAGFYGLDLYSMHESMRRVVEYLDEVDPAAAERARRRYACFDRTSENDGQAYGFAAAFGAGESCQAEVVRQLVDLQRNAAQHILTYDGEAQFDALRNAWTVRDAEAYYRAMFGDRVTSWNLRDEHMADTLDAIASHLARDGRPGRIVVWAHNSHVGDARATEMAAEGQLSLGQLVRERHGDDCRIIGFSTGHGTVTAASSWGGDSERKHIRAPLPSSSEELLHDTGHDSFLIRTGAAGAVGDILRQPRLERAIGVIYQPGTERQSHYFHSRLAERYDAVIHIDRTTALEPLAPSSHWSAGTTPETYPTGL
;
A
#
# COMPACT_ATOMS: atom_id res chain seq x y z
N MET A 1 -26.97 22.41 5.25
CA MET A 1 -27.02 22.15 3.80
C MET A 1 -26.50 20.75 3.58
N THR A 2 -27.38 19.85 3.15
CA THR A 2 -27.14 18.43 2.97
C THR A 2 -26.19 18.21 1.79
N ALA A 3 -24.95 17.81 2.08
CA ALA A 3 -24.03 17.34 1.07
C ALA A 3 -24.46 15.92 0.66
N THR A 4 -24.89 15.79 -0.59
CA THR A 4 -25.14 14.52 -1.26
C THR A 4 -23.84 13.70 -1.25
N PRO A 5 -23.87 12.40 -0.88
CA PRO A 5 -22.67 11.57 -0.97
C PRO A 5 -22.29 11.46 -2.44
N VAL A 6 -21.07 11.90 -2.77
CA VAL A 6 -20.51 11.65 -4.10
C VAL A 6 -20.16 10.17 -4.12
N LEU A 7 -21.02 9.34 -4.72
CA LEU A 7 -20.65 8.00 -5.16
C LEU A 7 -19.51 8.15 -6.17
N ARG A 8 -18.26 8.08 -5.70
CA ARG A 8 -17.07 7.98 -6.57
C ARG A 8 -16.75 6.51 -6.78
N ASP A 9 -17.66 5.82 -7.46
CA ASP A 9 -17.54 4.42 -7.89
C ASP A 9 -16.61 4.28 -9.12
N THR A 10 -15.60 5.15 -9.23
CA THR A 10 -14.67 5.21 -10.37
C THR A 10 -13.26 4.89 -9.88
N PRO A 11 -12.67 3.75 -10.28
CA PRO A 11 -11.29 3.41 -10.00
C PRO A 11 -10.41 4.58 -10.43
N GLN A 12 -9.59 5.11 -9.53
CA GLN A 12 -8.64 6.14 -9.94
C GLN A 12 -7.49 5.54 -10.75
N PRO A 13 -6.88 6.33 -11.63
CA PRO A 13 -5.96 5.81 -12.61
C PRO A 13 -4.57 5.50 -12.05
N ILE A 14 -4.02 4.35 -12.46
CA ILE A 14 -2.70 3.85 -12.01
C ILE A 14 -1.58 4.51 -12.83
N PHE A 15 -1.76 4.57 -14.14
CA PHE A 15 -0.79 5.15 -15.07
C PHE A 15 -1.18 6.58 -15.43
N ARG A 16 -0.22 7.48 -15.53
CA ARG A 16 -0.47 8.85 -16.01
C ARG A 16 -0.99 8.85 -17.44
N ASP A 17 -0.35 8.07 -18.30
CA ASP A 17 -0.62 7.98 -19.74
C ASP A 17 -0.08 6.66 -20.31
N ARG A 18 -0.34 6.39 -21.59
CA ARG A 18 0.15 5.19 -22.29
C ARG A 18 1.69 5.08 -22.32
N ASN A 19 2.40 6.20 -22.27
CA ASN A 19 3.86 6.19 -22.32
C ASN A 19 4.43 5.71 -20.98
N GLU A 20 3.87 6.17 -19.86
CA GLU A 20 4.25 5.66 -18.54
C GLU A 20 4.00 4.15 -18.42
N ALA A 21 2.82 3.68 -18.85
CA ALA A 21 2.51 2.26 -18.86
C ALA A 21 3.49 1.44 -19.73
N GLY A 22 3.87 1.95 -20.90
CA GLY A 22 4.86 1.34 -21.77
C GLY A 22 6.24 1.22 -21.11
N ARG A 23 6.67 2.23 -20.34
CA ARG A 23 7.94 2.19 -19.59
C ARG A 23 7.91 1.17 -18.45
N VAL A 24 6.79 1.06 -17.74
CA VAL A 24 6.60 0.04 -16.71
C VAL A 24 6.69 -1.36 -17.32
N LEU A 25 5.98 -1.60 -18.42
CA LEU A 25 6.05 -2.88 -19.15
C LEU A 25 7.44 -3.17 -19.72
N ALA A 26 8.14 -2.15 -20.21
CA ALA A 26 9.51 -2.29 -20.67
C ALA A 26 10.45 -2.78 -19.56
N GLY A 27 10.22 -2.34 -18.31
CA GLY A 27 10.88 -2.85 -17.11
C GLY A 27 10.66 -4.34 -16.90
N LEU A 28 9.41 -4.80 -17.01
CA LEU A 28 9.04 -6.22 -16.87
C LEU A 28 9.60 -7.11 -18.00
N LEU A 29 9.91 -6.53 -19.16
CA LEU A 29 10.39 -7.23 -20.35
C LEU A 29 11.91 -7.12 -20.56
N GLN A 30 12.66 -6.58 -19.59
CA GLN A 30 14.09 -6.27 -19.76
C GLN A 30 14.95 -7.48 -20.17
N HIS A 31 14.55 -8.71 -19.83
CA HIS A 31 15.27 -9.92 -20.24
C HIS A 31 15.28 -10.18 -21.75
N TYR A 32 14.39 -9.53 -22.52
CA TYR A 32 14.38 -9.57 -23.99
C TYR A 32 15.31 -8.55 -24.66
N ARG A 33 15.97 -7.71 -23.87
CA ARG A 33 16.73 -6.57 -24.39
C ARG A 33 17.94 -7.01 -25.23
N GLY A 34 18.10 -6.37 -26.38
CA GLY A 34 19.23 -6.62 -27.28
C GLY A 34 19.18 -7.97 -28.00
N ASP A 35 18.13 -8.77 -27.80
CA ASP A 35 17.91 -10.00 -28.57
C ASP A 35 17.51 -9.64 -30.01
N PRO A 36 18.33 -9.97 -31.02
CA PRO A 36 18.04 -9.65 -32.42
C PRO A 36 16.81 -10.41 -32.97
N ASP A 37 16.29 -11.40 -32.25
CA ASP A 37 15.09 -12.17 -32.61
C ASP A 37 13.79 -11.54 -32.12
N VAL A 38 13.84 -10.51 -31.28
CA VAL A 38 12.63 -9.90 -30.70
C VAL A 38 12.00 -8.91 -31.68
N ARG A 39 10.67 -9.00 -31.86
CA ARG A 39 9.84 -8.05 -32.61
C ARG A 39 8.71 -7.57 -31.72
N VAL A 40 8.46 -6.26 -31.70
CA VAL A 40 7.40 -5.67 -30.88
C VAL A 40 6.29 -5.18 -31.82
N LEU A 41 5.09 -5.71 -31.62
CA LEU A 41 3.90 -5.41 -32.43
C LEU A 41 2.83 -4.73 -31.57
N GLY A 42 2.55 -3.47 -31.85
CA GLY A 42 1.47 -2.74 -31.17
C GLY A 42 0.13 -2.92 -31.86
N LEU A 43 -0.90 -3.35 -31.14
CA LEU A 43 -2.27 -3.42 -31.62
C LEU A 43 -2.78 -2.01 -31.94
N ALA A 44 -3.19 -1.81 -33.20
CA ALA A 44 -3.69 -0.51 -33.60
C ALA A 44 -5.07 -0.22 -32.95
N ARG A 45 -5.29 0.94 -32.34
CA ARG A 45 -4.39 2.13 -32.26
C ARG A 45 -3.74 2.29 -30.89
N GLY A 46 -4.46 1.92 -29.83
CA GLY A 46 -4.10 2.17 -28.44
C GLY A 46 -2.78 1.51 -28.01
N GLY A 47 -2.49 0.32 -28.51
CA GLY A 47 -1.28 -0.42 -28.20
C GLY A 47 0.01 0.17 -28.77
N VAL A 48 -0.04 1.00 -29.82
CA VAL A 48 1.17 1.49 -30.51
C VAL A 48 2.04 2.42 -29.64
N PRO A 49 1.50 3.42 -28.92
CA PRO A 49 2.28 4.22 -27.96
C PRO A 49 2.96 3.38 -26.87
N VAL A 50 2.25 2.39 -26.32
CA VAL A 50 2.80 1.47 -25.32
C VAL A 50 3.92 0.61 -25.92
N ALA A 51 3.67 0.05 -27.11
CA ALA A 51 4.62 -0.76 -27.86
C ALA A 51 5.89 0.00 -28.22
N TRP A 52 5.78 1.31 -28.52
CA TRP A 52 6.93 2.14 -28.86
C TRP A 52 7.90 2.27 -27.68
N GLU A 53 7.41 2.54 -26.47
CA GLU A 53 8.26 2.62 -25.26
C GLU A 53 8.94 1.28 -24.97
N ILE A 54 8.22 0.16 -25.13
CA ILE A 54 8.80 -1.20 -25.01
C ILE A 54 9.88 -1.43 -26.07
N ALA A 55 9.56 -1.21 -27.35
CA ALA A 55 10.49 -1.43 -28.45
C ALA A 55 11.77 -0.57 -28.33
N ALA A 56 11.62 0.70 -27.95
CA ALA A 56 12.74 1.62 -27.72
C ALA A 56 13.63 1.16 -26.56
N ALA A 57 13.05 0.69 -25.45
CA ALA A 57 13.81 0.21 -24.30
C ALA A 57 14.54 -1.12 -24.59
N LEU A 58 13.91 -2.03 -25.33
CA LEU A 58 14.49 -3.32 -25.72
C LEU A 58 15.50 -3.20 -26.87
N GLY A 59 15.48 -2.10 -27.62
CA GLY A 59 16.25 -1.92 -28.85
C GLY A 59 15.73 -2.79 -30.00
N ALA A 60 14.44 -3.13 -29.99
CA ALA A 60 13.80 -4.05 -30.93
C ALA A 60 13.04 -3.29 -32.03
N PRO A 61 12.87 -3.87 -33.22
CA PRO A 61 12.00 -3.32 -34.26
C PRO A 61 10.54 -3.22 -33.79
N LEU A 62 9.94 -2.05 -33.98
CA LEU A 62 8.51 -1.79 -33.78
C LEU A 62 7.76 -1.89 -35.12
N ASP A 63 6.62 -2.57 -35.11
CA ASP A 63 5.60 -2.45 -36.16
C ASP A 63 4.20 -2.45 -35.54
N THR A 64 3.18 -2.19 -36.34
CA THR A 64 1.79 -2.27 -35.91
C THR A 64 1.14 -3.56 -36.37
N LEU A 65 0.30 -4.13 -35.51
CA LEU A 65 -0.59 -5.22 -35.84
C LEU A 65 -2.01 -4.68 -35.95
N VAL A 66 -2.53 -4.67 -37.17
CA VAL A 66 -3.94 -4.37 -37.42
C VAL A 66 -4.67 -5.69 -37.51
N VAL A 67 -5.62 -5.93 -36.62
CA VAL A 67 -6.46 -7.14 -36.62
C VAL A 67 -7.92 -6.75 -36.63
N ARG A 68 -8.75 -7.57 -37.28
CA ARG A 68 -10.20 -7.38 -37.30
C ARG A 68 -10.88 -8.61 -36.74
N LYS A 69 -11.77 -8.40 -35.77
CA LYS A 69 -12.68 -9.43 -35.26
C LYS A 69 -13.72 -9.73 -36.34
N LEU A 70 -14.00 -11.00 -36.57
CA LEU A 70 -15.17 -11.44 -37.32
C LEU A 70 -16.32 -11.59 -36.33
N GLY A 71 -17.29 -10.68 -36.39
CA GLY A 71 -18.49 -10.73 -35.56
C GLY A 71 -19.53 -11.72 -36.09
N ALA A 72 -20.35 -12.29 -35.21
CA ALA A 72 -21.46 -13.14 -35.61
C ALA A 72 -22.47 -12.32 -36.47
N PRO A 73 -23.04 -12.90 -37.54
CA PRO A 73 -24.11 -12.25 -38.29
C PRO A 73 -25.27 -11.82 -37.37
N GLY A 74 -25.63 -10.54 -37.40
CA GLY A 74 -26.68 -9.97 -36.53
C GLY A 74 -26.22 -9.63 -35.10
N ASN A 75 -25.02 -10.04 -34.68
CA ASN A 75 -24.42 -9.65 -33.40
C ASN A 75 -22.89 -9.37 -33.56
N PRO A 76 -22.52 -8.19 -34.07
CA PRO A 76 -21.13 -7.84 -34.38
C PRO A 76 -20.18 -7.89 -33.17
N GLU A 77 -20.72 -7.75 -31.95
CA GLU A 77 -19.91 -7.80 -30.74
C GLU A 77 -19.47 -9.21 -30.36
N PHE A 78 -20.19 -10.23 -30.81
CA PHE A 78 -19.91 -11.62 -30.51
C PHE A 78 -18.88 -12.21 -31.49
N ALA A 79 -17.65 -12.44 -31.03
CA ALA A 79 -16.55 -12.89 -31.87
C ALA A 79 -16.73 -14.35 -32.33
N ILE A 80 -16.74 -14.59 -33.65
CA ILE A 80 -16.73 -15.94 -34.24
C ILE A 80 -15.37 -16.29 -34.87
N GLY A 81 -14.47 -15.31 -34.98
CA GLY A 81 -13.16 -15.46 -35.57
C GLY A 81 -12.39 -14.15 -35.68
N ALA A 82 -11.30 -14.20 -36.42
CA ALA A 82 -10.37 -13.12 -36.66
C ALA A 82 -9.89 -13.12 -38.12
N LEU A 83 -9.59 -11.94 -38.63
CA LEU A 83 -8.95 -11.75 -39.92
C LEU A 83 -7.52 -11.22 -39.72
N ALA A 84 -6.55 -11.95 -40.25
CA ALA A 84 -5.14 -11.59 -40.26
C ALA A 84 -4.79 -10.68 -41.46
N PRO A 85 -3.74 -9.85 -41.33
CA PRO A 85 -3.17 -9.03 -42.41
C PRO A 85 -3.02 -9.68 -43.79
N ASP A 86 -2.61 -10.94 -43.82
CA ASP A 86 -2.38 -11.71 -45.06
C ASP A 86 -3.67 -12.29 -45.67
N GLY A 87 -4.84 -11.91 -45.16
CA GLY A 87 -6.13 -12.36 -45.63
C GLY A 87 -6.53 -13.74 -45.10
N ARG A 88 -5.72 -14.37 -44.22
CA ARG A 88 -6.11 -15.61 -43.54
C ARG A 88 -7.22 -15.33 -42.54
N ILE A 89 -8.25 -16.17 -42.62
CA ILE A 89 -9.41 -16.16 -41.73
C ILE A 89 -9.20 -17.27 -40.70
N VAL A 90 -9.14 -16.90 -39.41
CA VAL A 90 -9.16 -17.85 -38.30
C VAL A 90 -10.54 -17.84 -37.69
N VAL A 91 -11.18 -19.00 -37.56
CA VAL A 91 -12.53 -19.13 -37.00
C VAL A 91 -12.52 -20.05 -35.79
N ASN A 92 -13.41 -19.79 -34.84
CA ASN A 92 -13.64 -20.71 -33.74
C ASN A 92 -14.68 -21.77 -34.17
N ASP A 93 -14.22 -23.00 -34.43
CA ASP A 93 -15.05 -24.09 -34.95
C ASP A 93 -16.22 -24.47 -34.02
N ASP A 94 -16.08 -24.30 -32.70
CA ASP A 94 -17.16 -24.56 -31.75
C ASP A 94 -18.27 -23.51 -31.88
N MET A 95 -17.90 -22.26 -32.16
CA MET A 95 -18.84 -21.15 -32.36
C MET A 95 -19.58 -21.26 -33.70
N ILE A 96 -18.86 -21.65 -34.76
CA ILE A 96 -19.48 -21.90 -36.07
C ILE A 96 -20.52 -23.02 -35.99
N ARG A 97 -20.19 -24.11 -35.26
CA ARG A 97 -21.11 -25.22 -35.02
C ARG A 97 -22.29 -24.83 -34.14
N GLY A 98 -22.06 -24.12 -33.04
CA GLY A 98 -23.09 -23.71 -32.09
C GLY A 98 -24.10 -22.70 -32.64
N LEU A 99 -23.67 -21.83 -33.56
CA LEU A 99 -24.52 -20.82 -34.20
C LEU A 99 -25.09 -21.26 -35.56
N HIS A 100 -24.83 -22.49 -35.99
CA HIS A 100 -25.24 -23.03 -37.31
C HIS A 100 -24.88 -22.12 -38.49
N LEU A 101 -23.70 -21.49 -38.44
CA LEU A 101 -23.27 -20.53 -39.45
C LEU A 101 -22.81 -21.25 -40.73
N THR A 102 -23.30 -20.78 -41.86
CA THR A 102 -22.85 -21.27 -43.17
C THR A 102 -21.49 -20.67 -43.54
N ALA A 103 -20.70 -21.40 -44.33
CA ALA A 103 -19.43 -20.88 -44.84
C ALA A 103 -19.59 -19.58 -45.65
N GLU A 104 -20.74 -19.35 -46.28
CA GLU A 104 -21.04 -18.13 -47.03
C GLU A 104 -21.27 -16.92 -46.10
N GLN A 105 -21.94 -17.11 -44.97
CA GLN A 105 -22.12 -16.07 -43.97
C GLN A 105 -20.78 -15.62 -43.37
N VAL A 106 -19.90 -16.57 -43.02
CA VAL A 106 -18.56 -16.26 -42.50
C VAL A 106 -17.70 -15.52 -43.53
N ARG A 107 -17.72 -15.96 -44.81
CA ARG A 107 -17.00 -15.28 -45.90
C ARG A 107 -17.49 -13.85 -46.14
N THR A 108 -18.79 -13.60 -45.96
CA THR A 108 -19.37 -12.26 -46.15
C THR A 108 -18.86 -11.30 -45.10
N VAL A 109 -18.92 -11.69 -43.81
CA VAL A 109 -18.35 -10.90 -42.71
C VAL A 109 -16.86 -10.67 -42.93
N ALA A 110 -16.10 -11.69 -43.33
CA ALA A 110 -14.67 -11.55 -43.57
C ALA A 110 -14.32 -10.61 -44.73
N ARG A 111 -15.14 -10.56 -45.81
CA ARG A 111 -14.91 -9.65 -46.94
C ARG A 111 -15.07 -8.18 -46.54
N ASP A 112 -16.08 -7.87 -45.75
CA ASP A 112 -16.34 -6.51 -45.30
C ASP A 112 -15.23 -6.05 -44.34
N GLU A 113 -14.80 -6.93 -43.44
CA GLU A 113 -13.69 -6.67 -42.51
C GLU A 113 -12.33 -6.56 -43.23
N ALA A 114 -12.11 -7.29 -44.33
CA ALA A 114 -10.88 -7.25 -45.12
C ALA A 114 -10.64 -5.90 -45.80
N ARG A 115 -11.70 -5.22 -46.25
CA ARG A 115 -11.59 -3.89 -46.88
C ARG A 115 -11.09 -2.86 -45.88
N GLU A 116 -11.63 -2.89 -44.66
CA GLU A 116 -11.23 -1.96 -43.60
C GLU A 116 -9.83 -2.28 -43.07
N LEU A 117 -9.48 -3.57 -42.93
CA LEU A 117 -8.13 -4.01 -42.59
C LEU A 117 -7.09 -3.45 -43.58
N SER A 118 -7.31 -3.67 -44.88
CA SER A 118 -6.40 -3.23 -45.95
C SER A 118 -6.23 -1.71 -45.97
N ARG A 119 -7.32 -0.96 -45.74
CA ARG A 119 -7.29 0.51 -45.68
C ARG A 119 -6.38 1.01 -44.56
N ARG A 120 -6.49 0.42 -43.36
CA ARG A 120 -5.69 0.80 -42.18
C ARG A 120 -4.23 0.37 -42.30
N GLU A 121 -3.97 -0.84 -42.79
CA GLU A 121 -2.60 -1.30 -43.01
C GLU A 121 -1.85 -0.40 -43.99
N THR A 122 -2.48 -0.07 -45.12
CA THR A 122 -1.90 0.87 -46.10
C THR A 122 -1.65 2.23 -45.47
N ALA A 123 -2.60 2.72 -44.67
CA ALA A 123 -2.50 4.00 -44.00
C ALA A 123 -1.39 4.05 -42.94
N TYR A 124 -1.07 2.98 -42.23
CA TYR A 124 -0.06 2.99 -41.16
C TYR A 124 1.35 2.62 -41.66
N ARG A 125 1.45 1.72 -42.64
CA ARG A 125 2.76 1.24 -43.13
C ARG A 125 3.41 2.17 -44.15
N ASP A 126 2.63 3.02 -44.84
CA ASP A 126 3.14 3.97 -45.84
C ASP A 126 4.11 3.31 -46.85
N GLY A 127 3.73 2.13 -47.34
CA GLY A 127 4.53 1.33 -48.29
C GLY A 127 5.62 0.44 -47.68
N ARG A 128 5.84 0.45 -46.36
CA ARG A 128 6.76 -0.47 -45.69
C ARG A 128 6.22 -1.90 -45.67
N ALA A 129 7.12 -2.87 -45.84
CA ALA A 129 6.78 -4.28 -45.70
C ALA A 129 6.45 -4.62 -44.23
N PRO A 130 5.53 -5.57 -43.97
CA PRO A 130 5.28 -6.10 -42.63
C PRO A 130 6.58 -6.65 -42.01
N VAL A 131 6.70 -6.52 -40.69
CA VAL A 131 7.80 -7.18 -39.97
C VAL A 131 7.68 -8.70 -40.06
N ASP A 132 8.80 -9.35 -40.41
CA ASP A 132 8.90 -10.81 -40.40
C ASP A 132 8.84 -11.36 -38.98
N VAL A 133 7.87 -12.25 -38.76
CA VAL A 133 7.58 -12.92 -37.48
C VAL A 133 8.05 -14.37 -37.46
N SER A 134 8.43 -14.94 -38.60
CA SER A 134 8.76 -16.37 -38.70
C SER A 134 10.05 -16.70 -37.94
N GLY A 135 9.98 -17.69 -37.05
CA GLY A 135 11.09 -18.08 -36.18
C GLY A 135 11.55 -17.01 -35.17
N ARG A 136 10.77 -15.93 -34.99
CA ARG A 136 11.10 -14.80 -34.08
C ARG A 136 10.32 -14.88 -32.77
N THR A 137 10.78 -14.12 -31.78
CA THR A 137 10.02 -13.87 -30.54
C THR A 137 9.17 -12.63 -30.75
N VAL A 138 7.86 -12.77 -30.72
CA VAL A 138 6.92 -11.68 -31.01
C VAL A 138 6.25 -11.21 -29.73
N ILE A 139 6.46 -9.95 -29.35
CA ILE A 139 5.79 -9.29 -28.23
C ILE A 139 4.60 -8.51 -28.78
N ILE A 140 3.39 -8.97 -28.48
CA ILE A 140 2.13 -8.37 -28.88
C ILE A 140 1.66 -7.45 -27.75
N VAL A 141 1.47 -6.16 -28.06
CA VAL A 141 1.22 -5.11 -27.07
C VAL A 141 -0.12 -4.44 -27.31
N ASP A 142 -0.92 -4.24 -26.27
CA ASP A 142 -2.12 -3.39 -26.28
C ASP A 142 -2.14 -2.44 -25.06
N ASP A 143 -3.01 -1.43 -25.06
CA ASP A 143 -3.12 -0.49 -23.92
C ASP A 143 -3.92 -1.04 -22.73
N GLY A 144 -4.56 -2.20 -22.90
CA GLY A 144 -5.09 -3.06 -21.84
C GLY A 144 -5.96 -4.18 -22.40
N LEU A 145 -6.37 -5.12 -21.56
CA LEU A 145 -7.32 -6.18 -21.94
C LEU A 145 -8.57 -6.09 -21.09
N ALA A 146 -9.73 -5.95 -21.71
CA ALA A 146 -11.02 -6.10 -21.02
C ALA A 146 -11.53 -7.53 -21.16
N THR A 147 -11.99 -7.91 -22.36
CA THR A 147 -12.53 -9.24 -22.66
C THR A 147 -11.54 -10.14 -23.39
N GLY A 148 -10.40 -9.61 -23.82
CA GLY A 148 -9.38 -10.36 -24.54
C GLY A 148 -9.68 -10.65 -26.01
N ALA A 149 -10.89 -10.42 -26.53
CA ALA A 149 -11.27 -10.86 -27.88
C ALA A 149 -10.34 -10.36 -29.01
N THR A 150 -9.94 -9.09 -28.97
CA THR A 150 -9.01 -8.51 -29.96
C THR A 150 -7.61 -9.11 -29.83
N MET A 151 -7.15 -9.36 -28.61
CA MET A 151 -5.85 -9.98 -28.36
C MET A 151 -5.84 -11.45 -28.79
N PHE A 152 -6.92 -12.18 -28.57
CA PHE A 152 -7.07 -13.55 -29.08
C PHE A 152 -6.94 -13.58 -30.61
N ALA A 153 -7.64 -12.67 -31.30
CA ALA A 153 -7.51 -12.49 -32.74
C ALA A 153 -6.06 -12.18 -33.18
N ALA A 154 -5.35 -11.36 -32.42
CA ALA A 154 -3.95 -11.04 -32.66
C ALA A 154 -3.01 -12.23 -32.48
N VAL A 155 -3.17 -12.99 -31.40
CA VAL A 155 -2.38 -14.21 -31.13
C VAL A 155 -2.55 -15.21 -32.26
N GLU A 156 -3.79 -15.47 -32.67
CA GLU A 156 -4.07 -16.42 -33.75
C GLU A 156 -3.49 -15.97 -35.10
N ALA A 157 -3.60 -14.68 -35.43
CA ALA A 157 -3.01 -14.12 -36.64
C ALA A 157 -1.48 -14.26 -36.66
N ILE A 158 -0.82 -14.00 -35.52
CA ILE A 158 0.63 -14.10 -35.39
C ILE A 158 1.10 -15.56 -35.38
N ARG A 159 0.38 -16.45 -34.70
CA ARG A 159 0.70 -17.89 -34.63
C ARG A 159 0.76 -18.53 -36.01
N ALA A 160 -0.10 -18.10 -36.93
CA ALA A 160 -0.09 -18.56 -38.30
C ALA A 160 1.20 -18.18 -39.07
N GLY A 161 1.96 -17.18 -38.60
CA GLY A 161 3.28 -16.82 -39.13
C GLY A 161 4.45 -17.67 -38.62
N GLU A 162 4.17 -18.72 -37.85
CA GLU A 162 5.16 -19.64 -37.26
C GLU A 162 6.28 -18.94 -36.45
N PRO A 163 5.93 -18.12 -35.44
CA PRO A 163 6.90 -17.52 -34.55
C PRO A 163 7.55 -18.58 -33.65
N LYS A 164 8.75 -18.29 -33.16
CA LYS A 164 9.43 -19.11 -32.15
C LYS A 164 8.74 -19.00 -30.79
N ARG A 165 8.27 -17.80 -30.44
CA ARG A 165 7.54 -17.50 -29.20
C ARG A 165 6.55 -16.36 -29.39
N ILE A 166 5.44 -16.39 -28.69
CA ILE A 166 4.45 -15.31 -28.58
C ILE A 166 4.41 -14.85 -27.13
N VAL A 167 4.60 -13.55 -26.92
CA VAL A 167 4.51 -12.88 -25.62
C VAL A 167 3.42 -11.83 -25.70
N ILE A 168 2.53 -11.77 -24.71
CA ILE A 168 1.56 -10.67 -24.60
C ILE A 168 2.06 -9.71 -23.51
N ALA A 169 1.99 -8.41 -23.79
CA ALA A 169 2.34 -7.37 -22.81
C ALA A 169 1.24 -6.31 -22.75
N VAL A 170 0.59 -6.16 -21.60
CA VAL A 170 -0.51 -5.20 -21.43
C VAL A 170 -0.47 -4.48 -20.07
N PRO A 171 -0.81 -3.19 -20.00
CA PRO A 171 -0.76 -2.43 -18.75
C PRO A 171 -1.73 -2.95 -17.70
N ALA A 172 -3.00 -3.14 -18.07
CA ALA A 172 -4.05 -3.53 -17.13
C ALA A 172 -5.00 -4.56 -17.74
N ALA A 173 -5.35 -5.59 -16.98
CA ALA A 173 -6.31 -6.63 -17.38
C ALA A 173 -6.95 -7.35 -16.18
N PRO A 174 -8.16 -7.94 -16.30
CA PRO A 174 -8.70 -8.83 -15.28
C PRO A 174 -7.81 -10.06 -15.07
N GLU A 175 -7.70 -10.52 -13.81
CA GLU A 175 -6.92 -11.72 -13.47
C GLU A 175 -7.40 -12.96 -14.24
N SER A 176 -8.72 -13.11 -14.42
CA SER A 176 -9.30 -14.22 -15.19
C SER A 176 -8.79 -14.24 -16.64
N THR A 177 -8.78 -13.09 -17.30
CA THR A 177 -8.29 -12.94 -18.68
C THR A 177 -6.78 -13.19 -18.77
N CYS A 178 -5.98 -12.72 -17.81
CA CYS A 178 -4.55 -13.03 -17.76
C CYS A 178 -4.29 -14.54 -17.66
N ARG A 179 -5.04 -15.27 -16.82
CA ARG A 179 -4.90 -16.73 -16.68
C ARG A 179 -5.27 -17.47 -17.95
N GLU A 180 -6.32 -17.04 -18.64
CA GLU A 180 -6.72 -17.61 -19.93
C GLU A 180 -5.61 -17.44 -20.98
N PHE A 181 -5.04 -16.24 -21.11
CA PHE A 181 -3.94 -16.01 -22.05
C PHE A 181 -2.63 -16.70 -21.66
N ALA A 182 -2.31 -16.78 -20.38
CA ALA A 182 -1.12 -17.50 -19.91
C ALA A 182 -1.12 -18.99 -20.31
N ALA A 183 -2.30 -19.58 -20.54
CA ALA A 183 -2.43 -20.94 -21.08
C ALA A 183 -2.31 -21.01 -22.61
N LEU A 184 -2.47 -19.89 -23.31
CA LEU A 184 -2.46 -19.80 -24.77
C LEU A 184 -1.11 -19.36 -25.34
N VAL A 185 -0.33 -18.53 -24.66
CA VAL A 185 0.94 -17.98 -25.18
C VAL A 185 2.14 -18.43 -24.35
N ASP A 186 3.36 -18.20 -24.86
CA ASP A 186 4.58 -18.59 -24.14
C ASP A 186 4.82 -17.74 -22.89
N ASP A 187 4.35 -16.49 -22.89
CA ASP A 187 4.44 -15.59 -21.74
C ASP A 187 3.36 -14.51 -21.76
N MET A 188 2.80 -14.20 -20.59
CA MET A 188 1.74 -13.19 -20.38
C MET A 188 2.21 -12.18 -19.34
N VAL A 189 2.59 -11.00 -19.79
CA VAL A 189 3.08 -9.89 -18.96
C VAL A 189 1.97 -8.86 -18.76
N CYS A 190 1.46 -8.76 -17.54
CA CYS A 190 0.47 -7.77 -17.14
C CYS A 190 1.03 -6.90 -16.01
N ALA A 191 1.05 -5.58 -16.18
CA ALA A 191 1.59 -4.70 -15.14
C ALA A 191 0.67 -4.65 -13.90
N THR A 192 -0.65 -4.53 -14.08
CA THR A 192 -1.61 -4.54 -12.97
C THR A 192 -2.91 -5.27 -13.29
N MET A 193 -3.54 -5.84 -12.26
CA MET A 193 -4.79 -6.61 -12.37
C MET A 193 -5.83 -6.09 -11.38
N PRO A 194 -6.44 -4.92 -11.63
CA PRO A 194 -7.34 -4.27 -10.67
C PRO A 194 -8.63 -5.07 -10.49
N SER A 195 -9.20 -5.01 -9.28
CA SER A 195 -10.46 -5.66 -8.92
C SER A 195 -11.35 -4.71 -8.09
N PRO A 196 -12.57 -4.37 -8.54
CA PRO A 196 -13.20 -4.82 -9.79
C PRO A 196 -12.56 -4.16 -11.03
N PHE A 197 -12.39 -4.93 -12.10
CA PHE A 197 -11.98 -4.38 -13.40
C PHE A 197 -13.20 -3.77 -14.10
N LEU A 198 -13.22 -2.43 -14.25
CA LEU A 198 -14.32 -1.74 -14.93
C LEU A 198 -14.05 -1.55 -16.43
N ALA A 199 -12.93 -0.93 -16.78
CA ALA A 199 -12.55 -0.64 -18.16
C ALA A 199 -11.05 -0.38 -18.26
N VAL A 200 -10.46 -0.60 -19.44
CA VAL A 200 -9.04 -0.31 -19.71
C VAL A 200 -8.70 1.16 -19.39
N GLY A 201 -9.56 2.09 -19.83
CA GLY A 201 -9.32 3.53 -19.62
C GLY A 201 -9.30 3.97 -18.16
N ALA A 202 -9.91 3.20 -17.25
CA ALA A 202 -9.90 3.51 -15.81
C ALA A 202 -8.50 3.38 -15.21
N ALA A 203 -7.58 2.68 -15.86
CA ALA A 203 -6.19 2.58 -15.43
C ALA A 203 -5.33 3.80 -15.80
N PHE A 204 -5.84 4.79 -16.56
CA PHE A 204 -5.05 5.91 -17.09
C PHE A 204 -5.60 7.31 -16.73
N TRP A 205 -4.76 8.21 -16.21
CA TRP A 205 -5.14 9.61 -15.92
C TRP A 205 -5.48 10.37 -17.20
N ASN A 206 -4.70 10.10 -18.24
CA ASN A 206 -4.96 10.56 -19.58
C ASN A 206 -5.11 9.37 -20.53
N PHE A 207 -6.36 9.06 -20.88
CA PHE A 207 -6.73 8.05 -21.86
C PHE A 207 -7.25 8.64 -23.18
N ALA A 208 -6.69 9.77 -23.62
CA ALA A 208 -7.06 10.41 -24.88
C ALA A 208 -6.99 9.43 -26.05
N GLN A 209 -7.88 9.59 -27.03
CA GLN A 209 -7.92 8.71 -28.20
C GLN A 209 -6.64 8.86 -29.04
N VAL A 210 -5.94 7.76 -29.27
CA VAL A 210 -4.76 7.72 -30.15
C VAL A 210 -5.20 7.96 -31.59
N THR A 211 -4.57 8.94 -32.24
CA THR A 211 -4.88 9.33 -33.63
C THR A 211 -4.06 8.51 -34.63
N ASP A 212 -4.53 8.44 -35.88
CA ASP A 212 -3.80 7.76 -36.95
C ASP A 212 -2.45 8.44 -37.24
N ASP A 213 -2.39 9.77 -37.11
CA ASP A 213 -1.14 10.55 -37.26
C ASP A 213 -0.14 10.25 -36.15
N GLU A 214 -0.62 10.05 -34.91
CA GLU A 214 0.22 9.64 -33.80
C GLU A 214 0.82 8.25 -34.02
N VAL A 215 0.01 7.28 -34.49
CA VAL A 215 0.48 5.94 -34.89
C VAL A 215 1.56 6.05 -35.96
N ARG A 216 1.31 6.80 -37.04
CA ARG A 216 2.29 7.01 -38.13
C ARG A 216 3.60 7.61 -37.62
N ARG A 217 3.50 8.64 -36.77
CA ARG A 217 4.66 9.31 -36.17
C ARG A 217 5.50 8.33 -35.35
N LEU A 218 4.87 7.55 -34.47
CA LEU A 218 5.57 6.58 -33.63
C LEU A 218 6.21 5.46 -34.45
N LEU A 219 5.51 4.94 -35.47
CA LEU A 219 6.07 3.92 -36.35
C LEU A 219 7.23 4.46 -37.22
N ALA A 220 7.32 5.76 -37.48
CA ALA A 220 8.42 6.38 -38.22
C ALA A 220 9.65 6.67 -37.32
N MET A 221 9.47 6.74 -36.01
CA MET A 221 10.55 6.97 -35.06
C MET A 221 11.38 5.68 -34.84
N PRO A 222 12.70 5.70 -35.04
CA PRO A 222 13.52 4.50 -34.91
C PRO A 222 13.62 4.01 -33.46
N THR A 223 13.28 2.74 -33.25
CA THR A 223 13.43 2.03 -31.97
C THR A 223 14.65 1.10 -31.95
N ALA A 224 15.05 0.58 -33.12
CA ALA A 224 16.26 -0.22 -33.31
C ALA A 224 17.48 0.67 -33.60
N GLY A 225 18.59 0.46 -32.90
CA GLY A 225 19.83 1.25 -33.04
C GLY A 225 19.88 2.52 -32.17
N THR A 226 18.75 2.96 -31.63
CA THR A 226 18.67 4.02 -30.62
C THR A 226 19.12 3.44 -29.28
N ARG A 227 20.43 3.40 -28.99
CA ARG A 227 20.92 3.17 -27.63
C ARG A 227 20.60 4.40 -26.80
N THR A 228 19.38 4.50 -26.26
CA THR A 228 19.18 5.29 -25.05
C THR A 228 20.17 4.74 -24.02
N ALA A 229 21.03 5.62 -23.48
CA ALA A 229 21.88 5.27 -22.36
C ALA A 229 20.93 4.96 -21.18
N VAL A 230 20.56 3.69 -21.04
CA VAL A 230 19.74 3.26 -19.93
C VAL A 230 20.64 3.34 -18.72
N LEU A 231 20.37 4.32 -17.87
CA LEU A 231 20.87 4.37 -16.51
C LEU A 231 20.52 3.03 -15.86
N ASP A 232 21.54 2.31 -15.41
CA ASP A 232 21.33 1.14 -14.55
C ASP A 232 20.73 1.65 -13.23
N PRO A 233 19.43 1.39 -12.96
CA PRO A 233 18.78 1.95 -11.80
C PRO A 233 19.46 1.52 -10.51
N VAL A 234 19.95 0.28 -10.47
CA VAL A 234 20.64 -0.27 -9.31
C VAL A 234 21.95 0.46 -9.05
N ALA A 235 22.77 0.70 -10.09
CA ALA A 235 24.01 1.46 -9.92
C ALA A 235 23.77 2.91 -9.47
N VAL A 236 22.70 3.55 -9.96
CA VAL A 236 22.32 4.91 -9.54
C VAL A 236 21.90 4.92 -8.08
N LEU A 237 21.04 4.00 -7.66
CA LEU A 237 20.59 3.92 -6.27
C LEU A 237 21.72 3.52 -5.31
N ARG A 238 22.58 2.58 -5.71
CA ARG A 238 23.79 2.19 -4.97
C ARG A 238 24.70 3.40 -4.71
N ALA A 239 24.92 4.24 -5.72
CA ALA A 239 25.75 5.43 -5.58
C ALA A 239 25.11 6.53 -4.71
N ALA A 240 23.77 6.54 -4.58
CA ALA A 240 23.03 7.50 -3.79
C ALA A 240 22.70 7.00 -2.36
N ALA A 241 22.94 5.72 -2.07
CA ALA A 241 22.68 5.12 -0.78
C ALA A 241 23.59 5.72 0.30
N VAL A 242 22.98 6.08 1.43
CA VAL A 242 23.70 6.48 2.64
C VAL A 242 23.69 5.30 3.60
N ASP A 243 24.86 4.78 3.96
CA ASP A 243 24.97 3.65 4.88
C ASP A 243 24.18 3.92 6.18
N ALA A 244 23.39 2.95 6.61
CA ALA A 244 22.54 3.06 7.79
C ALA A 244 22.64 1.74 8.58
N PRO A 245 23.78 1.45 9.24
CA PRO A 245 23.97 0.18 9.94
C PRO A 245 22.83 -0.06 10.94
N SER A 246 22.29 -1.30 10.91
CA SER A 246 21.11 -1.68 11.71
C SER A 246 19.87 -0.81 11.46
N GLY A 247 19.74 -0.21 10.28
CA GLY A 247 18.65 0.69 9.92
C GLY A 247 18.75 2.09 10.54
N VAL A 248 19.88 2.47 11.14
CA VAL A 248 20.08 3.79 11.77
C VAL A 248 21.04 4.63 10.93
N PRO A 249 20.56 5.64 10.18
CA PRO A 249 21.43 6.51 9.38
C PRO A 249 22.28 7.43 10.28
N PRO A 250 23.39 7.98 9.77
CA PRO A 250 24.18 8.98 10.45
C PRO A 250 23.33 10.19 10.85
N GLU A 251 23.62 10.78 12.01
CA GLU A 251 22.86 11.93 12.53
C GLU A 251 22.80 13.08 11.54
N GLN A 252 23.88 13.37 10.81
CA GLN A 252 23.87 14.41 9.77
C GLN A 252 22.85 14.14 8.67
N ALA A 253 22.73 12.88 8.22
CA ALA A 253 21.78 12.52 7.18
C ALA A 253 20.32 12.60 7.69
N LEU A 254 20.10 12.23 8.96
CA LEU A 254 18.81 12.42 9.62
C LEU A 254 18.48 13.90 9.82
N ASP A 255 19.46 14.73 10.19
CA ASP A 255 19.28 16.16 10.36
C ASP A 255 18.93 16.86 9.03
N ASP A 256 19.65 16.54 7.95
CA ASP A 256 19.40 17.06 6.60
C ASP A 256 18.03 16.63 6.03
N LEU A 257 17.48 15.51 6.52
CA LEU A 257 16.16 15.02 6.14
C LEU A 257 15.06 15.67 6.99
N ILE A 258 15.23 15.66 8.31
CA ILE A 258 14.21 16.03 9.29
C ILE A 258 14.12 17.54 9.45
N GLY A 259 15.25 18.22 9.59
CA GLY A 259 15.32 19.66 9.85
C GLY A 259 14.43 20.08 11.01
N ASP A 260 13.58 21.08 10.75
CA ASP A 260 12.68 21.67 11.74
C ASP A 260 11.28 21.02 11.76
N ALA A 261 11.10 19.88 11.09
CA ALA A 261 9.81 19.20 11.04
C ALA A 261 9.26 18.92 12.45
N ARG A 262 7.95 19.13 12.60
CA ARG A 262 7.21 18.89 13.85
C ARG A 262 6.74 17.45 13.95
N PHE A 263 6.42 16.83 12.82
CA PHE A 263 5.94 15.46 12.76
C PHE A 263 6.94 14.61 11.98
N VAL A 264 7.46 13.57 12.61
CA VAL A 264 8.31 12.58 11.94
C VAL A 264 7.61 11.25 11.98
N LEU A 265 7.04 10.83 10.87
CA LEU A 265 6.33 9.58 10.73
C LEU A 265 7.32 8.51 10.28
N ILE A 266 7.51 7.49 11.11
CA ILE A 266 8.44 6.39 10.85
C ILE A 266 7.65 5.10 10.69
N GLY A 267 7.65 4.61 9.46
CA GLY A 267 6.95 3.43 9.00
C GLY A 267 7.61 2.13 9.38
N GLU A 268 6.91 1.04 9.07
CA GLU A 268 7.48 -0.30 8.97
C GLU A 268 6.78 -1.07 7.85
N SER A 269 7.52 -1.84 7.04
CA SER A 269 6.90 -2.72 6.03
C SER A 269 6.35 -4.01 6.62
N SER A 270 6.58 -4.24 7.92
CA SER A 270 5.91 -5.31 8.66
C SER A 270 5.78 -5.03 10.15
N HIS A 271 4.71 -5.51 10.78
CA HIS A 271 4.49 -5.41 12.24
C HIS A 271 5.32 -6.38 13.09
N GLY A 272 6.12 -7.24 12.47
CA GLY A 272 6.76 -8.38 13.12
C GLY A 272 8.26 -8.45 12.95
N THR A 273 8.94 -7.35 12.60
CA THR A 273 10.37 -7.34 12.28
C THR A 273 11.17 -6.61 13.35
N HIS A 274 12.15 -7.26 13.95
CA HIS A 274 12.95 -6.73 15.05
C HIS A 274 13.68 -5.44 14.67
N GLU A 275 14.36 -5.42 13.53
CA GLU A 275 15.24 -4.33 13.11
C GLU A 275 14.45 -3.04 12.83
N PHE A 276 13.20 -3.15 12.35
CA PHE A 276 12.32 -1.99 12.16
C PHE A 276 11.98 -1.33 13.50
N TYR A 277 11.61 -2.13 14.51
CA TYR A 277 11.36 -1.60 15.85
C TYR A 277 12.64 -1.02 16.48
N ALA A 278 13.77 -1.69 16.32
CA ALA A 278 15.05 -1.26 16.89
C ALA A 278 15.54 0.06 16.28
N ALA A 279 15.46 0.19 14.95
CA ALA A 279 15.82 1.41 14.24
C ALA A 279 14.87 2.57 14.59
N ARG A 280 13.55 2.33 14.60
CA ARG A 280 12.54 3.31 15.05
C ARG A 280 12.83 3.80 16.47
N ALA A 281 13.10 2.89 17.39
CA ALA A 281 13.47 3.22 18.77
C ALA A 281 14.75 4.06 18.81
N ALA A 282 15.81 3.68 18.09
CA ALA A 282 17.07 4.41 18.09
C ALA A 282 16.95 5.84 17.54
N ILE A 283 16.29 6.00 16.37
CA ILE A 283 16.05 7.32 15.76
C ILE A 283 15.20 8.18 16.70
N THR A 284 14.17 7.60 17.33
CA THR A 284 13.29 8.32 18.25
C THR A 284 14.01 8.75 19.52
N ARG A 285 14.94 7.92 20.05
CA ARG A 285 15.77 8.31 21.20
C ARG A 285 16.59 9.56 20.91
N TRP A 286 17.23 9.62 19.74
CA TRP A 286 17.97 10.79 19.29
C TRP A 286 17.07 12.01 19.09
N LEU A 287 15.91 11.84 18.45
CA LEU A 287 14.94 12.93 18.26
C LEU A 287 14.46 13.54 19.58
N ILE A 288 14.21 12.71 20.59
CA ILE A 288 13.81 13.17 21.93
C ILE A 288 14.99 13.84 22.64
N ALA A 289 16.15 13.18 22.68
CA ALA A 289 17.29 13.66 23.46
C ALA A 289 17.96 14.92 22.88
N GLU A 290 18.10 14.98 21.55
CA GLU A 290 18.94 16.00 20.88
C GLU A 290 18.11 16.99 20.05
N LYS A 291 16.91 16.62 19.60
CA LYS A 291 16.07 17.46 18.72
C LYS A 291 14.81 18.01 19.41
N GLY A 292 14.62 17.70 20.69
CA GLY A 292 13.52 18.24 21.50
C GLY A 292 12.14 17.77 21.08
N PHE A 293 12.01 16.52 20.61
CA PHE A 293 10.70 15.90 20.41
C PHE A 293 10.01 15.61 21.74
N ASP A 294 8.73 15.96 21.85
CA ASP A 294 7.96 15.89 23.10
C ASP A 294 7.26 14.55 23.31
N ALA A 295 7.10 13.74 22.27
CA ALA A 295 6.41 12.47 22.39
C ALA A 295 6.69 11.50 21.24
N VAL A 296 6.40 10.23 21.50
CA VAL A 296 6.10 9.23 20.48
C VAL A 296 4.60 8.91 20.49
N ALA A 297 3.99 8.80 19.33
CA ALA A 297 2.60 8.38 19.14
C ALA A 297 2.57 7.14 18.25
N ALA A 298 2.10 6.02 18.79
CA ALA A 298 2.09 4.72 18.12
C ALA A 298 0.71 4.37 17.57
N GLU A 299 0.67 3.56 16.51
CA GLU A 299 -0.52 2.84 16.01
C GLU A 299 -0.97 1.77 17.03
N ALA A 300 -1.29 2.25 18.23
CA ALA A 300 -1.59 1.50 19.42
C ALA A 300 -2.90 2.01 20.00
N ASP A 301 -3.62 1.11 20.66
CA ASP A 301 -4.83 1.44 21.41
C ASP A 301 -4.54 2.51 22.46
N TRP A 302 -5.40 3.54 22.52
CA TRP A 302 -5.22 4.69 23.41
C TRP A 302 -5.03 4.30 24.89
N PRO A 303 -5.90 3.49 25.53
CA PRO A 303 -5.80 3.20 26.96
C PRO A 303 -4.52 2.43 27.32
N ASP A 304 -4.10 1.51 26.45
CA ASP A 304 -2.92 0.67 26.66
C ASP A 304 -1.64 1.48 26.52
N ALA A 305 -1.56 2.35 25.51
CA ALA A 305 -0.44 3.26 25.34
C ALA A 305 -0.40 4.31 26.47
N TYR A 306 -1.55 4.82 26.92
CA TYR A 306 -1.60 5.79 28.01
C TYR A 306 -1.15 5.20 29.35
N ARG A 307 -1.37 3.90 29.59
CA ARG A 307 -0.74 3.20 30.73
C ARG A 307 0.79 3.26 30.66
N VAL A 308 1.36 3.07 29.46
CA VAL A 308 2.81 3.23 29.23
C VAL A 308 3.24 4.68 29.47
N ASP A 309 2.46 5.67 29.01
CA ASP A 309 2.73 7.09 29.27
C ASP A 309 2.88 7.37 30.77
N ARG A 310 1.89 6.93 31.56
CA ARG A 310 1.89 7.13 33.01
C ARG A 310 3.10 6.47 33.66
N PHE A 311 3.48 5.28 33.20
CA PHE A 311 4.72 4.64 33.64
C PHE A 311 5.93 5.50 33.28
N VAL A 312 6.15 5.90 32.02
CA VAL A 312 7.37 6.63 31.63
C VAL A 312 7.44 8.05 32.23
N ARG A 313 6.28 8.67 32.49
CA ARG A 313 6.16 9.98 33.15
C ARG A 313 6.13 9.92 34.68
N GLY A 314 6.19 8.72 35.27
CA GLY A 314 6.27 8.56 36.72
C GLY A 314 4.98 8.88 37.47
N TYR A 315 3.84 8.85 36.78
CA TYR A 315 2.52 9.07 37.36
C TYR A 315 1.86 7.80 37.92
N ASP A 316 2.45 6.64 37.65
CA ASP A 316 1.92 5.34 38.12
C ASP A 316 2.99 4.52 38.86
N HIS A 317 2.50 3.51 39.57
CA HIS A 317 3.24 2.59 40.43
C HIS A 317 3.61 1.27 39.73
N ASP A 318 3.34 1.12 38.43
CA ASP A 318 3.81 -0.05 37.68
C ASP A 318 5.32 -0.24 37.88
N SER A 319 5.70 -1.41 38.40
CA SER A 319 7.05 -1.65 38.93
C SER A 319 8.09 -1.96 37.87
N SER A 320 7.66 -2.21 36.62
CA SER A 320 8.57 -2.48 35.51
C SER A 320 7.95 -2.14 34.15
N PRO A 321 8.76 -1.89 33.11
CA PRO A 321 8.27 -1.66 31.75
C PRO A 321 7.43 -2.84 31.21
N GLY A 322 7.77 -4.08 31.60
CA GLY A 322 6.99 -5.25 31.20
C GLY A 322 5.57 -5.27 31.79
N ARG A 323 5.37 -4.71 32.99
CA ARG A 323 4.05 -4.53 33.59
C ARG A 323 3.27 -3.40 32.92
N ALA A 324 3.93 -2.30 32.57
CA ALA A 324 3.31 -1.22 31.83
C ALA A 324 2.75 -1.67 30.46
N LEU A 325 3.43 -2.62 29.82
CA LEU A 325 3.01 -3.20 28.54
C LEU A 325 1.96 -4.32 28.66
N GLN A 326 1.50 -4.65 29.86
CA GLN A 326 0.58 -5.78 30.06
C GLN A 326 -0.83 -5.51 29.53
N GLY A 327 -1.21 -4.24 29.25
CA GLY A 327 -2.51 -3.90 28.65
C GLY A 327 -2.66 -4.37 27.20
N PHE A 328 -1.55 -4.51 26.47
CA PHE A 328 -1.53 -5.01 25.10
C PHE A 328 -1.74 -6.54 25.05
N GLU A 329 -2.97 -6.99 25.32
CA GLU A 329 -3.39 -8.39 25.30
C GLU A 329 -4.22 -8.74 24.07
N ARG A 330 -4.85 -7.74 23.44
CA ARG A 330 -5.65 -7.92 22.24
C ARG A 330 -4.78 -8.35 21.07
N PHE A 331 -5.34 -9.15 20.17
CA PHE A 331 -4.66 -9.53 18.94
C PHE A 331 -4.32 -8.28 18.09
N PRO A 332 -3.07 -8.16 17.59
CA PRO A 332 -1.91 -9.03 17.84
C PRO A 332 -1.18 -8.75 19.17
N ALA A 333 -0.87 -9.81 19.93
CA ALA A 333 -0.25 -9.66 21.25
C ALA A 333 1.25 -9.28 21.23
N TRP A 334 1.91 -9.19 20.07
CA TRP A 334 3.36 -8.93 19.96
C TRP A 334 3.72 -7.52 19.48
N MET A 335 2.78 -6.83 18.80
CA MET A 335 3.07 -5.59 18.07
C MET A 335 3.67 -4.51 18.98
N TRP A 336 3.08 -4.28 20.15
CA TRP A 336 3.59 -3.33 21.15
C TRP A 336 4.14 -4.01 22.41
N ARG A 337 3.83 -5.29 22.63
CA ARG A 337 4.30 -6.09 23.77
C ARG A 337 5.44 -7.01 23.35
N ASN A 338 6.57 -6.40 23.04
CA ASN A 338 7.80 -7.06 22.62
C ASN A 338 9.03 -6.54 23.38
N THR A 339 10.17 -7.19 23.16
CA THR A 339 11.44 -6.87 23.83
C THR A 339 11.94 -5.46 23.52
N VAL A 340 11.79 -4.99 22.28
CA VAL A 340 12.28 -3.68 21.83
C VAL A 340 11.47 -2.54 22.45
N VAL A 341 10.14 -2.62 22.43
CA VAL A 341 9.27 -1.60 23.02
C VAL A 341 9.44 -1.54 24.54
N ARG A 342 9.63 -2.71 25.19
CA ARG A 342 9.96 -2.78 26.62
C ARG A 342 11.25 -2.01 26.94
N GLU A 343 12.29 -2.19 26.13
CA GLU A 343 13.57 -1.49 26.30
C GLU A 343 13.46 0.00 26.01
N PHE A 344 12.70 0.38 24.99
CA PHE A 344 12.41 1.79 24.70
C PHE A 344 11.65 2.46 25.85
N ALA A 345 10.61 1.83 26.39
CA ALA A 345 9.88 2.35 27.55
C ALA A 345 10.77 2.47 28.80
N ALA A 346 11.67 1.50 29.03
CA ALA A 346 12.67 1.57 30.09
C ALA A 346 13.59 2.78 29.93
N TRP A 347 14.13 2.99 28.73
CA TRP A 347 14.97 4.14 28.42
C TRP A 347 14.20 5.46 28.58
N LEU A 348 12.96 5.54 28.09
CA LEU A 348 12.16 6.77 28.16
C LEU A 348 11.83 7.13 29.60
N ARG A 349 11.56 6.14 30.46
CA ARG A 349 11.42 6.35 31.90
C ARG A 349 12.68 6.95 32.51
N LEU A 350 13.86 6.38 32.22
CA LEU A 350 15.14 6.86 32.74
C LEU A 350 15.47 8.27 32.24
N HIS A 351 15.23 8.55 30.96
CA HIS A 351 15.37 9.89 30.38
C HIS A 351 14.48 10.88 31.11
N ASN A 352 13.19 10.57 31.27
CA ASN A 352 12.24 11.42 31.96
C ASN A 352 12.56 11.60 33.45
N ASP A 353 13.08 10.59 34.14
CA ASP A 353 13.57 10.71 35.53
C ASP A 353 14.78 11.66 35.64
N ALA A 354 15.63 11.74 34.60
CA ALA A 354 16.68 12.75 34.53
C ALA A 354 16.11 14.15 34.29
N GLN A 355 15.19 14.30 33.32
CA GLN A 355 14.55 15.59 33.03
C GLN A 355 13.79 16.16 34.23
N ARG A 356 13.01 15.33 34.93
CA ARG A 356 12.32 15.74 36.15
C ARG A 356 13.28 16.28 37.22
N ARG A 357 14.47 15.69 37.36
CA ARG A 357 15.48 16.13 38.32
C ARG A 357 16.13 17.46 37.95
N SER A 358 16.24 17.77 36.66
CA SER A 358 16.69 19.09 36.18
C SER A 358 15.57 20.14 36.10
N GLY A 359 14.32 19.77 36.42
CA GLY A 359 13.16 20.64 36.25
C GLY A 359 12.74 20.83 34.80
N GLU A 360 13.31 20.02 33.89
CA GLU A 360 12.95 19.97 32.49
C GLU A 360 11.72 19.10 32.27
N LYS A 361 11.07 19.29 31.11
CA LYS A 361 9.82 18.60 30.81
C LYS A 361 10.09 17.21 30.25
N THR A 362 9.17 16.29 30.53
CA THR A 362 9.26 14.89 30.13
C THR A 362 8.61 14.65 28.78
N ALA A 363 9.10 13.64 28.05
CA ALA A 363 8.50 13.16 26.82
C ALA A 363 7.43 12.09 27.10
N GLY A 364 6.39 12.03 26.26
CA GLY A 364 5.26 11.08 26.41
C GLY A 364 5.23 9.91 25.44
N PHE A 365 4.37 8.94 25.72
CA PHE A 365 4.09 7.77 24.87
C PHE A 365 2.57 7.63 24.66
N TYR A 366 2.06 7.89 23.46
CA TYR A 366 0.62 7.93 23.19
C TYR A 366 0.18 6.89 22.18
N GLY A 367 -1.09 6.50 22.25
CA GLY A 367 -1.76 5.69 21.24
C GLY A 367 -2.53 6.56 20.26
N LEU A 368 -2.75 6.08 19.04
CA LEU A 368 -3.53 6.75 18.01
C LEU A 368 -4.77 5.96 17.60
N ASP A 369 -4.82 4.67 17.90
CA ASP A 369 -5.77 3.73 17.33
C ASP A 369 -7.06 3.59 18.16
N LEU A 370 -8.12 3.07 17.54
CA LEU A 370 -9.50 3.13 18.03
C LEU A 370 -10.15 1.78 18.40
N TYR A 371 -9.42 0.67 18.31
CA TYR A 371 -10.02 -0.65 18.53
C TYR A 371 -10.46 -0.93 19.98
N SER A 372 -9.83 -0.28 20.96
CA SER A 372 -10.09 -0.41 22.40
C SER A 372 -11.38 0.27 22.88
N MET A 373 -12.50 0.04 22.18
CA MET A 373 -13.78 0.70 22.43
C MET A 373 -14.30 0.52 23.87
N HIS A 374 -14.43 -0.73 24.35
CA HIS A 374 -15.00 -1.02 25.67
C HIS A 374 -14.08 -0.56 26.81
N GLU A 375 -12.78 -0.78 26.68
CA GLU A 375 -11.78 -0.29 27.63
C GLU A 375 -11.83 1.25 27.70
N SER A 376 -11.98 1.94 26.57
CA SER A 376 -12.13 3.39 26.54
C SER A 376 -13.40 3.86 27.26
N MET A 377 -14.53 3.15 27.13
CA MET A 377 -15.75 3.46 27.90
C MET A 377 -15.48 3.34 29.41
N ARG A 378 -14.79 2.28 29.83
CA ARG A 378 -14.44 2.06 31.24
C ARG A 378 -13.60 3.22 31.77
N ARG A 379 -12.58 3.67 31.03
CA ARG A 379 -11.74 4.82 31.40
C ARG A 379 -12.52 6.12 31.57
N VAL A 380 -13.49 6.39 30.68
CA VAL A 380 -14.37 7.56 30.81
C VAL A 380 -15.20 7.48 32.10
N VAL A 381 -15.77 6.31 32.40
CA VAL A 381 -16.59 6.12 33.61
C VAL A 381 -15.74 6.26 34.87
N GLU A 382 -14.55 5.68 34.91
CA GLU A 382 -13.62 5.76 36.05
C GLU A 382 -13.20 7.19 36.36
N TYR A 383 -12.84 7.96 35.33
CA TYR A 383 -12.54 9.38 35.50
C TYR A 383 -13.76 10.13 36.09
N LEU A 384 -14.95 9.88 35.56
CA LEU A 384 -16.16 10.54 36.04
C LEU A 384 -16.54 10.12 37.46
N ASP A 385 -16.28 8.89 37.89
CA ASP A 385 -16.54 8.48 39.28
C ASP A 385 -15.76 9.33 40.29
N GLU A 386 -14.56 9.78 39.91
CA GLU A 386 -13.72 10.62 40.78
C GLU A 386 -14.15 12.10 40.73
N VAL A 387 -14.52 12.63 39.56
CA VAL A 387 -14.74 14.08 39.38
C VAL A 387 -16.20 14.51 39.39
N ASP A 388 -17.13 13.67 38.92
CA ASP A 388 -18.58 13.92 38.89
C ASP A 388 -19.35 12.58 38.88
N PRO A 389 -19.60 11.98 40.07
CA PRO A 389 -20.30 10.70 40.18
C PRO A 389 -21.69 10.68 39.50
N ALA A 390 -22.38 11.83 39.48
CA ALA A 390 -23.68 11.93 38.81
C ALA A 390 -23.52 11.87 37.28
N ALA A 391 -22.44 12.43 36.71
CA ALA A 391 -22.09 12.21 35.30
C ALA A 391 -21.66 10.78 35.03
N ALA A 392 -20.96 10.12 35.96
CA ALA A 392 -20.56 8.73 35.82
C ALA A 392 -21.77 7.79 35.70
N GLU A 393 -22.81 8.01 36.52
CA GLU A 393 -24.08 7.27 36.37
C GLU A 393 -24.77 7.51 35.01
N ARG A 394 -24.73 8.76 34.49
CA ARG A 394 -25.26 9.06 33.16
C ARG A 394 -24.44 8.34 32.07
N ALA A 395 -23.12 8.31 32.19
CA ALA A 395 -22.22 7.64 31.27
C ALA A 395 -22.50 6.13 31.21
N ARG A 396 -22.61 5.46 32.37
CA ARG A 396 -22.98 4.04 32.45
C ARG A 396 -24.31 3.75 31.75
N ARG A 397 -25.34 4.56 32.00
CA ARG A 397 -26.65 4.40 31.34
C ARG A 397 -26.57 4.57 29.82
N ARG A 398 -25.72 5.47 29.32
CA ARG A 398 -25.52 5.70 27.89
C ARG A 398 -24.75 4.56 27.23
N TYR A 399 -23.71 4.04 27.90
CA TYR A 399 -22.91 2.93 27.38
C TYR A 399 -23.58 1.55 27.50
N ALA A 400 -24.60 1.40 28.35
CA ALA A 400 -25.34 0.14 28.52
C ALA A 400 -25.99 -0.42 27.24
N CYS A 401 -26.07 0.35 26.15
CA CYS A 401 -26.51 -0.17 24.86
C CYS A 401 -25.53 -1.18 24.24
N PHE A 402 -24.25 -1.16 24.64
CA PHE A 402 -23.22 -2.12 24.20
C PHE A 402 -23.26 -3.45 24.99
N ASP A 403 -23.89 -3.48 26.16
CA ASP A 403 -23.97 -4.67 27.05
C ASP A 403 -24.74 -5.86 26.43
N ARG A 404 -25.42 -5.64 25.30
CA ARG A 404 -26.11 -6.70 24.55
C ARG A 404 -25.16 -7.58 23.73
N THR A 405 -23.90 -7.17 23.62
CA THR A 405 -22.82 -7.90 22.96
C THR A 405 -21.73 -8.22 23.99
N SER A 406 -20.96 -9.29 23.77
CA SER A 406 -19.90 -9.71 24.71
C SER A 406 -18.91 -8.57 24.99
N GLU A 407 -18.48 -8.44 26.25
CA GLU A 407 -17.72 -7.31 26.83
C GLU A 407 -16.43 -6.91 26.10
N ASN A 408 -15.96 -7.71 25.13
CA ASN A 408 -14.71 -7.49 24.39
C ASN A 408 -14.86 -7.50 22.86
N ASP A 409 -16.08 -7.58 22.32
CA ASP A 409 -16.27 -7.80 20.88
C ASP A 409 -16.96 -6.62 20.18
N GLY A 410 -16.18 -5.59 19.83
CA GLY A 410 -16.64 -4.50 18.97
C GLY A 410 -17.10 -4.99 17.58
N GLN A 411 -16.56 -6.12 17.08
CA GLN A 411 -17.01 -6.71 15.82
C GLN A 411 -18.41 -7.33 15.98
N ALA A 412 -18.72 -7.97 17.11
CA ALA A 412 -20.08 -8.45 17.40
C ALA A 412 -21.10 -7.30 17.45
N TYR A 413 -20.75 -6.16 18.06
CA TYR A 413 -21.57 -4.95 17.98
C TYR A 413 -21.76 -4.50 16.53
N GLY A 414 -20.66 -4.36 15.79
CA GLY A 414 -20.69 -3.94 14.40
C GLY A 414 -21.58 -4.81 13.52
N PHE A 415 -21.49 -6.13 13.69
CA PHE A 415 -22.32 -7.10 12.97
C PHE A 415 -23.80 -6.93 13.31
N ALA A 416 -24.15 -6.83 14.59
CA ALA A 416 -25.54 -6.65 15.01
C ALA A 416 -26.13 -5.31 14.51
N ALA A 417 -25.34 -4.22 14.55
CA ALA A 417 -25.75 -2.90 14.11
C ALA A 417 -25.89 -2.81 12.57
N ALA A 418 -24.99 -3.44 11.82
CA ALA A 418 -24.99 -3.38 10.35
C ALA A 418 -26.16 -4.16 9.72
N PHE A 419 -26.58 -5.28 10.32
CA PHE A 419 -27.67 -6.12 9.81
C PHE A 419 -29.03 -5.86 10.48
N GLY A 420 -29.18 -4.73 11.18
CA GLY A 420 -30.45 -4.31 11.78
C GLY A 420 -30.94 -5.18 12.94
N ALA A 421 -30.05 -5.96 13.56
CA ALA A 421 -30.35 -6.82 14.70
C ALA A 421 -30.25 -6.08 16.05
N GLY A 422 -29.97 -4.78 16.05
CA GLY A 422 -29.92 -3.90 17.23
C GLY A 422 -30.03 -2.42 16.88
N GLU A 423 -30.40 -1.58 17.86
CA GLU A 423 -30.34 -0.12 17.72
C GLU A 423 -28.89 0.36 17.81
N SER A 424 -28.50 1.34 16.98
CA SER A 424 -27.15 1.93 17.04
C SER A 424 -26.97 2.74 18.33
N CYS A 425 -25.81 2.56 18.96
CA CYS A 425 -25.36 3.33 20.11
C CYS A 425 -24.88 4.75 19.76
N GLN A 426 -24.85 5.12 18.46
CA GLN A 426 -24.28 6.38 17.96
C GLN A 426 -24.79 7.62 18.71
N ALA A 427 -26.10 7.69 18.93
CA ALA A 427 -26.70 8.85 19.60
C ALA A 427 -26.21 8.99 21.04
N GLU A 428 -26.03 7.88 21.76
CA GLU A 428 -25.62 7.89 23.17
C GLU A 428 -24.13 8.21 23.32
N VAL A 429 -23.26 7.65 22.47
CA VAL A 429 -21.81 7.96 22.50
C VAL A 429 -21.54 9.42 22.15
N VAL A 430 -22.28 9.99 21.17
CA VAL A 430 -22.18 11.42 20.83
C VAL A 430 -22.68 12.30 21.98
N ARG A 431 -23.82 11.97 22.60
CA ARG A 431 -24.33 12.71 23.77
C ARG A 431 -23.34 12.64 24.94
N GLN A 432 -22.72 11.49 25.17
CA GLN A 432 -21.72 11.34 26.22
C GLN A 432 -20.50 12.21 25.97
N LEU A 433 -19.97 12.24 24.74
CA LEU A 433 -18.85 13.10 24.38
C LEU A 433 -19.20 14.59 24.55
N VAL A 434 -20.37 15.01 24.08
CA VAL A 434 -20.82 16.42 24.20
C VAL A 434 -20.99 16.83 25.66
N ASP A 435 -21.53 15.95 26.51
CA ASP A 435 -21.66 16.19 27.96
C ASP A 435 -20.29 16.36 28.61
N LEU A 436 -19.34 15.46 28.31
CA LEU A 436 -17.97 15.54 28.83
C LEU A 436 -17.25 16.83 28.39
N GLN A 437 -17.40 17.25 27.13
CA GLN A 437 -16.82 18.49 26.62
C GLN A 437 -17.43 19.75 27.23
N ARG A 438 -18.75 19.79 27.45
CA ARG A 438 -19.41 20.96 28.05
C ARG A 438 -18.97 21.22 29.48
N ASN A 439 -18.73 20.15 30.24
CA ASN A 439 -18.27 20.24 31.62
C ASN A 439 -16.75 20.34 31.72
N ALA A 440 -16.03 20.31 30.59
CA ALA A 440 -14.57 20.31 30.58
C ALA A 440 -13.98 21.57 31.23
N ALA A 441 -14.53 22.75 30.94
CA ALA A 441 -14.05 24.00 31.53
C ALA A 441 -14.19 24.06 33.06
N GLN A 442 -15.21 23.38 33.63
CA GLN A 442 -15.40 23.29 35.08
C GLN A 442 -14.40 22.31 35.73
N HIS A 443 -14.06 21.23 35.03
CA HIS A 443 -13.13 20.23 35.53
C HIS A 443 -11.65 20.66 35.40
N ILE A 444 -11.26 21.42 34.37
CA ILE A 444 -9.89 21.96 34.18
C ILE A 444 -9.46 22.84 35.34
N LEU A 445 -10.38 23.63 35.89
CA LEU A 445 -10.09 24.57 36.97
C LEU A 445 -9.94 23.87 38.33
N THR A 446 -10.28 22.58 38.41
CA THR A 446 -10.43 21.84 39.67
C THR A 446 -9.51 20.61 39.75
N TYR A 447 -9.10 20.03 38.61
CA TYR A 447 -8.33 18.77 38.54
C TYR A 447 -7.17 18.84 37.51
N ASP A 448 -6.28 17.84 37.55
CA ASP A 448 -5.14 17.67 36.64
C ASP A 448 -5.57 17.62 35.16
N GLY A 449 -5.02 18.52 34.34
CA GLY A 449 -5.32 18.62 32.91
C GLY A 449 -4.95 17.37 32.10
N GLU A 450 -4.01 16.55 32.58
CA GLU A 450 -3.65 15.27 31.96
C GLU A 450 -4.78 14.23 32.08
N ALA A 451 -5.39 14.10 33.27
CA ALA A 451 -6.49 13.15 33.50
C ALA A 451 -7.73 13.48 32.67
N GLN A 452 -8.02 14.76 32.50
CA GLN A 452 -9.11 15.19 31.65
C GLN A 452 -8.81 14.95 30.17
N PHE A 453 -7.59 15.26 29.71
CA PHE A 453 -7.20 15.02 28.32
C PHE A 453 -7.36 13.54 27.97
N ASP A 454 -6.91 12.64 28.85
CA ASP A 454 -7.11 11.20 28.72
C ASP A 454 -8.59 10.82 28.63
N ALA A 455 -9.43 11.28 29.57
CA ALA A 455 -10.86 11.00 29.55
C ALA A 455 -11.55 11.48 28.26
N LEU A 456 -11.17 12.66 27.76
CA LEU A 456 -11.68 13.17 26.49
C LEU A 456 -11.23 12.28 25.33
N ARG A 457 -9.95 11.89 25.25
CA ARG A 457 -9.45 11.05 24.17
C ARG A 457 -10.14 9.69 24.15
N ASN A 458 -10.31 9.05 25.30
CA ASN A 458 -11.13 7.84 25.40
C ASN A 458 -12.57 8.06 24.90
N ALA A 459 -13.23 9.17 25.24
CA ALA A 459 -14.58 9.45 24.76
C ALA A 459 -14.66 9.65 23.23
N TRP A 460 -13.63 10.25 22.62
CA TRP A 460 -13.49 10.35 21.16
C TRP A 460 -13.28 8.97 20.53
N THR A 461 -12.39 8.16 21.10
CA THR A 461 -12.17 6.76 20.68
C THR A 461 -13.47 5.96 20.70
N VAL A 462 -14.29 6.06 21.76
CA VAL A 462 -15.58 5.36 21.82
C VAL A 462 -16.52 5.78 20.67
N ARG A 463 -16.60 7.09 20.38
CA ARG A 463 -17.44 7.61 19.29
C ARG A 463 -16.97 7.08 17.93
N ASP A 464 -15.68 7.10 17.68
CA ASP A 464 -15.10 6.74 16.39
C ASP A 464 -15.07 5.22 16.19
N ALA A 465 -14.84 4.47 17.26
CA ALA A 465 -14.96 3.02 17.28
C ALA A 465 -16.39 2.55 16.98
N GLU A 466 -17.43 3.21 17.52
CA GLU A 466 -18.82 2.92 17.16
C GLU A 466 -19.03 3.04 15.64
N ALA A 467 -18.59 4.15 15.05
CA ALA A 467 -18.74 4.41 13.63
C ALA A 467 -17.94 3.40 12.79
N TYR A 468 -16.70 3.13 13.19
CA TYR A 468 -15.81 2.17 12.56
C TYR A 468 -16.41 0.75 12.55
N TYR A 469 -16.80 0.21 13.71
CA TYR A 469 -17.31 -1.15 13.80
C TYR A 469 -18.62 -1.33 13.06
N ARG A 470 -19.48 -0.31 13.05
CA ARG A 470 -20.71 -0.31 12.26
C ARG A 470 -20.43 -0.27 10.75
N ALA A 471 -19.39 0.45 10.32
CA ALA A 471 -18.97 0.49 8.91
C ALA A 471 -18.20 -0.77 8.47
N MET A 472 -17.55 -1.49 9.38
CA MET A 472 -16.70 -2.66 9.10
C MET A 472 -17.42 -3.78 8.34
N PHE A 473 -18.73 -3.94 8.53
CA PHE A 473 -19.56 -4.96 7.84
C PHE A 473 -20.28 -4.41 6.60
N GLY A 474 -20.00 -3.16 6.23
CA GLY A 474 -20.43 -2.51 5.00
C GLY A 474 -19.27 -2.32 4.03
N ASP A 475 -19.02 -1.10 3.58
CA ASP A 475 -17.92 -0.76 2.67
C ASP A 475 -16.56 -0.70 3.40
N ARG A 476 -15.61 -1.54 2.97
CA ARG A 476 -14.26 -1.66 3.52
C ARG A 476 -13.50 -0.33 3.49
N VAL A 477 -13.64 0.46 2.41
CA VAL A 477 -12.96 1.76 2.25
C VAL A 477 -13.42 2.75 3.31
N THR A 478 -14.72 2.76 3.59
CA THR A 478 -15.31 3.63 4.61
C THR A 478 -14.72 3.35 6.00
N SER A 479 -14.58 2.07 6.39
CA SER A 479 -13.98 1.72 7.69
C SER A 479 -12.49 2.06 7.79
N TRP A 480 -11.73 1.91 6.70
CA TRP A 480 -10.31 2.26 6.65
C TRP A 480 -10.11 3.76 6.86
N ASN A 481 -10.85 4.59 6.13
CA ASN A 481 -10.73 6.05 6.20
C ASN A 481 -11.09 6.59 7.58
N LEU A 482 -12.14 6.07 8.21
CA LEU A 482 -12.52 6.45 9.58
C LEU A 482 -11.37 6.21 10.58
N ARG A 483 -10.59 5.14 10.39
CA ARG A 483 -9.47 4.80 11.26
C ARG A 483 -8.30 5.76 11.07
N ASP A 484 -7.88 6.03 9.84
CA ASP A 484 -6.79 6.98 9.57
C ASP A 484 -7.17 8.43 9.92
N GLU A 485 -8.42 8.83 9.71
CA GLU A 485 -8.94 10.13 10.16
C GLU A 485 -8.89 10.28 11.68
N HIS A 486 -9.32 9.25 12.43
CA HIS A 486 -9.21 9.24 13.88
C HIS A 486 -7.76 9.35 14.36
N MET A 487 -6.84 8.62 13.74
CA MET A 487 -5.40 8.71 14.08
C MET A 487 -4.87 10.12 13.83
N ALA A 488 -5.23 10.76 12.71
CA ALA A 488 -4.80 12.12 12.38
C ALA A 488 -5.38 13.15 13.36
N ASP A 489 -6.67 13.04 13.69
CA ASP A 489 -7.34 13.92 14.66
C ASP A 489 -6.76 13.77 16.08
N THR A 490 -6.44 12.54 16.47
CA THR A 490 -5.80 12.26 17.76
C THR A 490 -4.36 12.80 17.80
N LEU A 491 -3.61 12.69 16.70
CA LEU A 491 -2.27 13.29 16.59
C LEU A 491 -2.31 14.82 16.75
N ASP A 492 -3.27 15.48 16.10
CA ASP A 492 -3.46 16.94 16.22
C ASP A 492 -3.84 17.35 17.65
N ALA A 493 -4.68 16.54 18.31
CA ALA A 493 -5.04 16.74 19.71
C ALA A 493 -3.83 16.59 20.65
N ILE A 494 -2.99 15.58 20.44
CA ILE A 494 -1.74 15.40 21.21
C ILE A 494 -0.80 16.58 20.96
N ALA A 495 -0.60 17.00 19.71
CA ALA A 495 0.29 18.13 19.38
C ALA A 495 -0.17 19.43 20.05
N SER A 496 -1.48 19.64 20.12
CA SER A 496 -2.09 20.79 20.80
C SER A 496 -1.93 20.70 22.33
N HIS A 497 -2.12 19.51 22.90
CA HIS A 497 -1.92 19.24 24.34
C HIS A 497 -0.46 19.44 24.78
N LEU A 498 0.49 19.07 23.91
CA LEU A 498 1.91 19.22 24.16
C LEU A 498 2.46 20.61 23.82
N ALA A 499 1.68 21.48 23.16
CA ALA A 499 2.10 22.82 22.79
C ALA A 499 2.38 23.68 24.03
N ARG A 500 3.51 24.40 24.03
CA ARG A 500 4.06 25.07 25.22
C ARG A 500 4.74 26.38 24.85
N ASP A 501 4.54 27.44 25.63
CA ASP A 501 5.34 28.68 25.50
C ASP A 501 5.39 29.25 24.06
N GLY A 502 4.30 29.05 23.29
CA GLY A 502 4.20 29.42 21.87
C GLY A 502 4.86 28.46 20.89
N ARG A 503 5.55 27.40 21.35
CA ARG A 503 6.10 26.32 20.52
C ARG A 503 5.06 25.20 20.34
N PRO A 504 4.81 24.75 19.10
CA PRO A 504 3.95 23.59 18.89
C PRO A 504 4.63 22.30 19.39
N GLY A 505 3.84 21.30 19.77
CA GLY A 505 4.38 19.98 20.11
C GLY A 505 5.06 19.32 18.91
N ARG A 506 6.21 18.68 19.14
CA ARG A 506 6.91 17.86 18.14
C ARG A 506 6.76 16.38 18.46
N ILE A 507 6.30 15.58 17.51
CA ILE A 507 5.88 14.19 17.75
C ILE A 507 6.50 13.26 16.72
N VAL A 508 7.05 12.14 17.19
CA VAL A 508 7.43 11.02 16.35
C VAL A 508 6.26 10.05 16.26
N VAL A 509 5.87 9.64 15.05
CA VAL A 509 4.75 8.71 14.84
C VAL A 509 5.30 7.34 14.44
N TRP A 510 4.84 6.29 15.11
CA TRP A 510 5.17 4.90 14.77
C TRP A 510 3.92 4.18 14.27
N ALA A 511 3.85 3.91 12.97
CA ALA A 511 2.76 3.13 12.38
C ALA A 511 3.26 2.32 11.19
N HIS A 512 2.44 1.43 10.65
CA HIS A 512 2.77 0.68 9.44
C HIS A 512 2.98 1.61 8.23
N ASN A 513 3.78 1.20 7.25
CA ASN A 513 3.96 1.91 5.97
C ASN A 513 2.62 2.24 5.27
N SER A 514 1.61 1.38 5.43
CA SER A 514 0.25 1.59 4.90
C SER A 514 -0.47 2.79 5.53
N HIS A 515 -0.13 3.15 6.77
CA HIS A 515 -0.68 4.32 7.45
C HIS A 515 0.23 5.53 7.30
N VAL A 516 1.56 5.38 7.48
CA VAL A 516 2.45 6.55 7.42
C VAL A 516 2.75 7.07 6.02
N GLY A 517 2.68 6.23 4.99
CA GLY A 517 2.99 6.65 3.62
C GLY A 517 1.84 7.41 3.00
N ASP A 518 2.12 8.31 2.07
CA ASP A 518 1.06 9.05 1.34
C ASP A 518 0.31 8.13 0.37
N ALA A 519 -0.92 7.76 0.71
CA ALA A 519 -1.76 6.85 -0.07
C ALA A 519 -1.98 7.30 -1.52
N ARG A 520 -1.92 8.61 -1.83
CA ARG A 520 -2.10 9.14 -3.21
C ARG A 520 -1.04 8.60 -4.19
N ALA A 521 0.09 8.16 -3.66
CA ALA A 521 1.17 7.53 -4.42
C ALA A 521 1.00 6.02 -4.61
N THR A 522 -0.17 5.46 -4.28
CA THR A 522 -0.45 4.02 -4.31
C THR A 522 -1.74 3.71 -5.06
N GLU A 523 -1.93 2.45 -5.45
CA GLU A 523 -3.20 2.00 -6.02
C GLU A 523 -4.37 2.06 -5.01
N MET A 524 -4.11 2.15 -3.70
CA MET A 524 -5.17 2.30 -2.67
C MET A 524 -5.93 3.62 -2.81
N ALA A 525 -5.28 4.68 -3.31
CA ALA A 525 -5.97 5.94 -3.61
C ALA A 525 -7.03 5.78 -4.72
N ALA A 526 -6.86 4.78 -5.61
CA ALA A 526 -7.86 4.44 -6.61
C ALA A 526 -9.15 3.91 -6.02
N GLU A 527 -9.06 3.30 -4.85
CA GLU A 527 -10.20 2.82 -4.07
C GLU A 527 -10.75 3.90 -3.13
N GLY A 528 -10.20 5.12 -3.15
CA GLY A 528 -10.60 6.20 -2.25
C GLY A 528 -10.09 6.05 -0.82
N GLN A 529 -9.10 5.18 -0.59
CA GLN A 529 -8.50 4.98 0.73
C GLN A 529 -7.57 6.15 1.08
N LEU A 530 -7.63 6.59 2.34
CA LEU A 530 -6.77 7.59 2.95
C LEU A 530 -5.67 6.92 3.78
N SER A 531 -4.68 7.71 4.16
CA SER A 531 -3.61 7.29 5.07
C SER A 531 -3.29 8.44 6.03
N LEU A 532 -2.87 8.11 7.24
CA LEU A 532 -2.37 9.06 8.23
C LEU A 532 -1.28 9.97 7.63
N GLY A 533 -0.36 9.40 6.86
CA GLY A 533 0.70 10.13 6.16
C GLY A 533 0.19 11.21 5.22
N GLN A 534 -0.77 10.84 4.36
CA GLN A 534 -1.43 11.80 3.48
C GLN A 534 -2.12 12.90 4.28
N LEU A 535 -2.91 12.54 5.29
CA LEU A 535 -3.68 13.49 6.10
C LEU A 535 -2.76 14.48 6.83
N VAL A 536 -1.67 14.00 7.41
CA VAL A 536 -0.69 14.85 8.09
C VAL A 536 0.00 15.78 7.10
N ARG A 537 0.37 15.29 5.91
CA ARG A 537 0.97 16.13 4.86
C ARG A 537 0.00 17.18 4.33
N GLU A 538 -1.28 16.86 4.18
CA GLU A 538 -2.31 17.81 3.75
C GLU A 538 -2.62 18.87 4.82
N ARG A 539 -2.59 18.49 6.11
CA ARG A 539 -2.88 19.41 7.24
C ARG A 539 -1.70 20.28 7.64
N HIS A 540 -0.47 19.76 7.55
CA HIS A 540 0.74 20.39 8.10
C HIS A 540 1.81 20.72 7.06
N GLY A 541 1.66 20.29 5.80
CA GLY A 541 2.60 20.61 4.71
C GLY A 541 4.04 20.19 5.03
N ASP A 542 4.96 21.14 4.92
CA ASP A 542 6.40 20.91 5.11
C ASP A 542 6.81 20.70 6.59
N ASP A 543 5.88 20.82 7.54
CA ASP A 543 6.13 20.50 8.96
C ASP A 543 6.17 18.98 9.23
N CYS A 544 6.00 18.13 8.21
CA CYS A 544 6.04 16.67 8.35
C CYS A 544 7.14 16.01 7.51
N ARG A 545 7.69 14.90 8.00
CA ARG A 545 8.62 14.02 7.27
C ARG A 545 8.21 12.58 7.43
N ILE A 546 8.22 11.84 6.34
CA ILE A 546 7.77 10.46 6.27
C ILE A 546 8.95 9.56 5.86
N ILE A 547 9.27 8.61 6.72
CA ILE A 547 10.35 7.63 6.52
C ILE A 547 9.72 6.25 6.40
N GLY A 548 9.82 5.63 5.22
CA GLY A 548 9.39 4.25 5.00
C GLY A 548 10.49 3.25 5.32
N PHE A 549 10.14 2.01 5.66
CA PHE A 549 11.09 0.90 5.77
C PHE A 549 10.83 -0.16 4.69
N SER A 550 11.86 -0.91 4.32
CA SER A 550 11.77 -2.04 3.39
C SER A 550 12.76 -3.14 3.77
N THR A 551 12.46 -4.38 3.41
CA THR A 551 13.34 -5.55 3.60
C THR A 551 13.24 -6.51 2.42
N GLY A 552 14.39 -7.10 2.05
CA GLY A 552 14.45 -8.10 1.00
C GLY A 552 14.04 -9.48 1.52
N HIS A 553 14.70 -9.92 2.60
CA HIS A 553 14.66 -11.30 3.10
C HIS A 553 14.66 -11.36 4.62
N GLY A 554 14.34 -12.54 5.16
CA GLY A 554 14.55 -12.85 6.57
C GLY A 554 13.38 -13.57 7.22
N THR A 555 13.09 -13.21 8.46
CA THR A 555 11.95 -13.73 9.20
C THR A 555 11.11 -12.61 9.81
N VAL A 556 9.82 -12.88 10.01
CA VAL A 556 8.84 -11.95 10.57
C VAL A 556 7.96 -12.69 11.58
N THR A 557 7.57 -12.03 12.65
CA THR A 557 6.52 -12.51 13.57
C THR A 557 5.15 -12.13 13.03
N ALA A 558 4.36 -13.11 12.64
CA ALA A 558 3.00 -12.89 12.12
C ALA A 558 2.11 -14.09 12.40
N ALA A 559 0.79 -13.90 12.37
CA ALA A 559 -0.17 -15.01 12.45
C ALA A 559 -0.55 -15.51 11.05
N SER A 560 -1.08 -16.74 10.98
CA SER A 560 -1.68 -17.29 9.73
C SER A 560 -3.13 -16.83 9.50
N SER A 561 -3.83 -16.45 10.55
CA SER A 561 -5.23 -15.98 10.53
C SER A 561 -5.49 -14.96 11.63
N TRP A 562 -6.57 -14.19 11.49
CA TRP A 562 -6.99 -13.23 12.51
C TRP A 562 -7.25 -13.93 13.85
N GLY A 563 -6.74 -13.35 14.94
CA GLY A 563 -6.85 -13.95 16.28
C GLY A 563 -5.96 -15.19 16.52
N GLY A 564 -5.13 -15.59 15.56
CA GLY A 564 -4.22 -16.73 15.70
C GLY A 564 -2.98 -16.40 16.54
N ASP A 565 -2.22 -17.45 16.88
CA ASP A 565 -0.97 -17.33 17.62
C ASP A 565 0.12 -16.60 16.80
N SER A 566 1.06 -15.97 17.51
CA SER A 566 2.28 -15.46 16.89
C SER A 566 3.12 -16.61 16.34
N GLU A 567 3.55 -16.53 15.09
CA GLU A 567 4.46 -17.50 14.46
C GLU A 567 5.70 -16.79 13.92
N ARG A 568 6.84 -17.47 13.93
CA ARG A 568 8.03 -17.01 13.21
C ARG A 568 7.95 -17.53 11.77
N LYS A 569 7.84 -16.63 10.79
CA LYS A 569 7.60 -16.98 9.38
C LYS A 569 8.73 -16.46 8.51
N HIS A 570 9.09 -17.21 7.46
CA HIS A 570 10.08 -16.79 6.48
C HIS A 570 9.47 -15.85 5.46
N ILE A 571 10.12 -14.70 5.26
CA ILE A 571 9.77 -13.76 4.20
C ILE A 571 10.26 -14.33 2.87
N ARG A 572 9.40 -14.39 1.86
CA ARG A 572 9.79 -14.86 0.52
C ARG A 572 10.77 -13.88 -0.13
N ALA A 573 11.52 -14.35 -1.13
CA ALA A 573 12.33 -13.45 -1.94
C ALA A 573 11.48 -12.31 -2.53
N PRO A 574 12.04 -11.11 -2.71
CA PRO A 574 11.37 -10.01 -3.41
C PRO A 574 10.81 -10.46 -4.76
N LEU A 575 9.66 -9.91 -5.13
CA LEU A 575 9.08 -10.19 -6.44
C LEU A 575 9.82 -9.42 -7.53
N PRO A 576 9.92 -9.97 -8.76
CA PRO A 576 10.46 -9.25 -9.88
C PRO A 576 9.81 -7.88 -10.07
N SER A 577 10.64 -6.87 -10.32
CA SER A 577 10.29 -5.46 -10.47
C SER A 577 9.63 -4.80 -9.25
N SER A 578 9.71 -5.42 -8.08
CA SER A 578 9.35 -4.78 -6.81
C SER A 578 10.38 -3.73 -6.39
N SER A 579 9.97 -2.86 -5.48
CA SER A 579 10.84 -1.91 -4.81
C SER A 579 11.86 -2.66 -3.94
N GLU A 580 11.44 -3.75 -3.29
CA GLU A 580 12.30 -4.60 -2.47
C GLU A 580 13.42 -5.24 -3.30
N GLU A 581 13.13 -5.74 -4.51
CA GLU A 581 14.15 -6.30 -5.43
C GLU A 581 15.13 -5.22 -5.86
N LEU A 582 14.62 -4.06 -6.28
CA LEU A 582 15.45 -2.93 -6.71
C LEU A 582 16.43 -2.47 -5.62
N LEU A 583 15.97 -2.44 -4.36
CA LEU A 583 16.78 -2.05 -3.22
C LEU A 583 17.74 -3.17 -2.80
N HIS A 584 17.32 -4.43 -2.83
CA HIS A 584 18.16 -5.61 -2.60
C HIS A 584 19.35 -5.66 -3.55
N ASP A 585 19.11 -5.45 -4.85
CA ASP A 585 20.13 -5.54 -5.90
C ASP A 585 21.25 -4.50 -5.77
N THR A 586 21.03 -3.45 -4.96
CA THR A 586 22.11 -2.49 -4.63
C THR A 586 23.27 -3.19 -3.91
N GLY A 587 23.02 -4.31 -3.23
CA GLY A 587 24.04 -5.10 -2.53
C GLY A 587 24.54 -4.47 -1.23
N HIS A 588 23.86 -3.43 -0.71
CA HIS A 588 24.13 -2.87 0.61
C HIS A 588 23.28 -3.59 1.67
N ASP A 589 23.89 -3.93 2.81
CA ASP A 589 23.20 -4.62 3.91
C ASP A 589 22.09 -3.76 4.54
N SER A 590 22.37 -2.46 4.77
CA SER A 590 21.37 -1.51 5.25
C SER A 590 21.75 -0.07 4.96
N PHE A 591 20.80 0.71 4.45
CA PHE A 591 21.03 2.07 3.96
C PHE A 591 19.75 2.90 3.93
N LEU A 592 19.92 4.22 3.83
CA LEU A 592 18.88 5.21 3.58
C LEU A 592 19.02 5.77 2.16
N ILE A 593 17.89 5.89 1.46
CA ILE A 593 17.78 6.66 0.22
C ILE A 593 16.80 7.81 0.43
N ARG A 594 17.24 9.03 0.10
CA ARG A 594 16.34 10.19 -0.02
C ARG A 594 15.57 10.09 -1.33
N THR A 595 14.25 10.12 -1.24
CA THR A 595 13.36 9.83 -2.35
C THR A 595 12.96 11.09 -3.13
N GLY A 596 12.92 12.25 -2.46
CA GLY A 596 12.58 13.56 -3.03
C GLY A 596 13.68 14.24 -3.85
N ALA A 597 14.81 13.56 -4.12
CA ALA A 597 15.93 14.14 -4.85
C ALA A 597 15.59 14.42 -6.32
N ALA A 598 15.93 15.61 -6.81
CA ALA A 598 15.89 15.91 -8.26
C ALA A 598 16.93 15.06 -9.01
N GLY A 599 16.64 14.69 -10.25
CA GLY A 599 17.52 13.90 -11.10
C GLY A 599 17.21 12.40 -11.07
N ALA A 600 18.21 11.59 -11.45
CA ALA A 600 18.02 10.18 -11.79
C ALA A 600 17.42 9.32 -10.67
N VAL A 601 17.79 9.57 -9.40
CA VAL A 601 17.25 8.84 -8.24
C VAL A 601 15.74 9.04 -8.12
N GLY A 602 15.28 10.29 -8.12
CA GLY A 602 13.85 10.59 -8.04
C GLY A 602 13.08 10.05 -9.24
N ASP A 603 13.66 10.09 -10.44
CA ASP A 603 13.00 9.57 -11.65
C ASP A 603 12.83 8.04 -11.60
N ILE A 604 13.81 7.32 -11.06
CA ILE A 604 13.71 5.87 -10.83
C ILE A 604 12.62 5.56 -9.78
N LEU A 605 12.61 6.30 -8.67
CA LEU A 605 11.71 6.05 -7.54
C LEU A 605 10.28 6.58 -7.75
N ARG A 606 10.06 7.40 -8.79
CA ARG A 606 8.72 7.78 -9.28
C ARG A 606 8.07 6.72 -10.17
N GLN A 607 8.84 5.74 -10.64
CA GLN A 607 8.25 4.65 -11.43
C GLN A 607 7.35 3.78 -10.53
N PRO A 608 6.10 3.51 -10.94
CA PRO A 608 5.25 2.56 -10.22
C PRO A 608 5.91 1.19 -10.15
N ARG A 609 6.08 0.67 -8.93
CA ARG A 609 6.60 -0.68 -8.65
C ARG A 609 5.74 -1.35 -7.59
N LEU A 610 5.82 -2.68 -7.53
CA LEU A 610 5.25 -3.41 -6.40
C LEU A 610 5.99 -3.02 -5.12
N GLU A 611 5.26 -2.81 -4.03
CA GLU A 611 5.80 -2.59 -2.69
C GLU A 611 5.18 -3.61 -1.73
N ARG A 612 6.01 -4.21 -0.88
CA ARG A 612 5.58 -5.24 0.08
C ARG A 612 5.04 -4.60 1.36
N ALA A 613 3.89 -5.07 1.82
CA ALA A 613 3.29 -4.75 3.12
C ALA A 613 2.83 -6.01 3.85
N ILE A 614 3.49 -6.33 4.95
CA ILE A 614 3.14 -7.48 5.80
C ILE A 614 2.51 -6.98 7.10
N GLY A 615 1.18 -7.05 7.19
CA GLY A 615 0.47 -6.72 8.42
C GLY A 615 0.68 -7.76 9.54
N VAL A 616 -0.30 -7.84 10.43
CA VAL A 616 -0.30 -8.79 11.56
C VAL A 616 -0.52 -10.24 11.11
N ILE A 617 -1.06 -10.42 9.90
CA ILE A 617 -1.22 -11.70 9.21
C ILE A 617 -0.20 -11.73 8.06
N TYR A 618 0.47 -12.87 7.89
CA TYR A 618 1.32 -13.11 6.73
C TYR A 618 1.01 -14.46 6.08
N GLN A 619 0.63 -14.44 4.80
CA GLN A 619 0.32 -15.63 4.01
C GLN A 619 1.28 -15.76 2.82
N PRO A 620 2.42 -16.46 2.96
CA PRO A 620 3.41 -16.61 1.88
C PRO A 620 2.84 -17.23 0.59
N GLY A 621 1.81 -18.09 0.70
CA GLY A 621 1.18 -18.75 -0.43
C GLY A 621 0.41 -17.81 -1.36
N THR A 622 -0.07 -16.67 -0.85
CA THR A 622 -0.86 -15.67 -1.57
C THR A 622 -0.18 -14.30 -1.60
N GLU A 623 1.13 -14.24 -1.33
CA GLU A 623 1.84 -12.99 -1.03
C GLU A 623 1.66 -11.90 -2.10
N ARG A 624 1.72 -12.25 -3.39
CA ARG A 624 1.48 -11.29 -4.48
C ARG A 624 0.10 -10.64 -4.40
N GLN A 625 -0.93 -11.39 -3.99
CA GLN A 625 -2.31 -10.90 -3.90
C GLN A 625 -2.59 -10.19 -2.57
N SER A 626 -2.01 -10.67 -1.47
CA SER A 626 -2.38 -10.24 -0.11
C SER A 626 -1.41 -9.22 0.51
N HIS A 627 -0.18 -9.13 0.02
CA HIS A 627 0.91 -8.38 0.64
C HIS A 627 1.71 -7.49 -0.32
N TYR A 628 1.25 -7.34 -1.56
CA TYR A 628 1.85 -6.43 -2.54
C TYR A 628 0.79 -5.57 -3.20
N PHE A 629 1.14 -4.31 -3.42
CA PHE A 629 0.34 -3.33 -4.13
C PHE A 629 1.28 -2.38 -4.88
N HIS A 630 0.79 -1.63 -5.87
CA HIS A 630 1.61 -0.66 -6.60
C HIS A 630 1.82 0.63 -5.82
N SER A 631 3.04 1.14 -5.87
CA SER A 631 3.49 2.33 -5.15
C SER A 631 4.55 3.11 -5.93
N ARG A 632 4.60 4.42 -5.70
CA ARG A 632 5.68 5.33 -6.13
C ARG A 632 6.42 5.85 -4.91
N LEU A 633 7.59 5.29 -4.59
CA LEU A 633 8.34 5.61 -3.37
C LEU A 633 8.68 7.11 -3.25
N ALA A 634 8.98 7.78 -4.36
CA ALA A 634 9.30 9.21 -4.41
C ALA A 634 8.17 10.15 -4.01
N GLU A 635 6.92 9.72 -4.20
CA GLU A 635 5.74 10.51 -3.84
C GLU A 635 5.21 10.08 -2.45
N ARG A 636 5.46 8.83 -2.08
CA ARG A 636 4.97 8.23 -0.84
C ARG A 636 5.75 8.64 0.41
N TYR A 637 7.08 8.70 0.29
CA TYR A 637 8.00 8.94 1.42
C TYR A 637 8.96 10.09 1.09
N ASP A 638 9.59 10.66 2.11
CA ASP A 638 10.72 11.60 1.97
C ASP A 638 12.08 10.87 1.99
N ALA A 639 12.11 9.71 2.66
CA ALA A 639 13.21 8.75 2.61
C ALA A 639 12.72 7.32 2.82
N VAL A 640 13.49 6.35 2.33
CA VAL A 640 13.29 4.92 2.62
C VAL A 640 14.56 4.37 3.26
N ILE A 641 14.39 3.65 4.37
CA ILE A 641 15.43 2.85 4.99
C ILE A 641 15.24 1.39 4.57
N HIS A 642 16.24 0.82 3.90
CA HIS A 642 16.25 -0.58 3.54
C HIS A 642 17.17 -1.35 4.47
N ILE A 643 16.71 -2.51 4.94
CA ILE A 643 17.51 -3.48 5.70
C ILE A 643 17.34 -4.81 4.98
N ASP A 644 18.39 -5.27 4.30
CA ASP A 644 18.26 -6.38 3.35
C ASP A 644 17.81 -7.69 4.02
N ARG A 645 18.35 -7.95 5.21
CA ARG A 645 18.06 -9.15 6.01
C ARG A 645 17.56 -8.77 7.39
N THR A 646 16.39 -9.29 7.74
CA THR A 646 15.72 -9.00 9.00
C THR A 646 15.32 -10.25 9.79
N THR A 647 15.02 -10.07 11.07
CA THR A 647 14.66 -11.13 12.00
C THR A 647 13.31 -10.89 12.66
N ALA A 648 12.64 -11.97 13.03
CA ALA A 648 11.32 -11.92 13.64
C ALA A 648 11.34 -11.26 15.02
N LEU A 649 10.46 -10.27 15.22
CA LEU A 649 10.30 -9.53 16.48
C LEU A 649 9.90 -10.47 17.62
N GLU A 650 10.65 -10.43 18.71
CA GLU A 650 10.42 -11.29 19.87
C GLU A 650 9.29 -10.77 20.78
N PRO A 651 8.16 -11.49 20.90
CA PRO A 651 7.10 -11.14 21.85
C PRO A 651 7.57 -11.31 23.29
N LEU A 652 7.04 -10.53 24.25
CA LEU A 652 7.36 -10.74 25.67
C LEU A 652 6.78 -12.04 26.24
N ALA A 653 5.78 -12.61 25.57
CA ALA A 653 5.18 -13.90 25.86
C ALA A 653 5.12 -14.73 24.57
N PRO A 654 6.22 -15.36 24.14
CA PRO A 654 6.27 -16.11 22.89
C PRO A 654 5.36 -17.35 22.99
N SER A 655 4.58 -17.62 21.94
CA SER A 655 3.80 -18.85 21.84
C SER A 655 4.72 -20.08 21.68
N SER A 656 4.18 -21.26 21.92
CA SER A 656 4.87 -22.52 21.62
C SER A 656 5.20 -22.64 20.13
N HIS A 657 4.34 -22.13 19.26
CA HIS A 657 4.54 -22.11 17.80
C HIS A 657 5.68 -21.17 17.40
N TRP A 658 5.78 -20.01 18.03
CA TRP A 658 6.90 -19.09 17.82
C TRP A 658 8.23 -19.71 18.24
N SER A 659 8.23 -20.38 19.40
CA SER A 659 9.41 -21.06 19.97
C SER A 659 9.84 -22.28 19.16
N ALA A 660 8.91 -23.02 18.55
CA ALA A 660 9.24 -24.16 17.69
C ALA A 660 10.03 -23.76 16.42
N GLY A 661 9.92 -22.49 15.99
CA GLY A 661 10.74 -21.90 14.93
C GLY A 661 12.14 -21.48 15.37
N THR A 662 12.49 -21.62 16.65
CA THR A 662 13.86 -21.54 17.15
C THR A 662 14.44 -22.96 17.17
N THR A 663 15.50 -23.23 16.41
CA THR A 663 16.30 -24.42 16.70
C THR A 663 16.88 -24.19 18.10
N PRO A 664 16.63 -25.06 19.10
CA PRO A 664 17.27 -24.92 20.39
C PRO A 664 18.79 -24.98 20.15
N GLU A 665 19.56 -24.04 20.71
CA GLU A 665 21.00 -24.23 20.84
C GLU A 665 21.22 -25.48 21.70
N THR A 666 21.41 -26.62 21.04
CA THR A 666 21.83 -27.86 21.67
C THR A 666 23.31 -27.75 22.00
N TYR A 667 23.62 -27.31 23.23
CA TYR A 667 24.52 -27.95 24.22
C TYR A 667 25.14 -26.91 25.18
N PRO A 668 25.21 -27.20 26.50
CA PRO A 668 25.87 -26.33 27.47
C PRO A 668 27.40 -26.35 27.30
N THR A 669 28.01 -25.18 27.21
CA THR A 669 29.45 -25.02 27.50
C THR A 669 29.61 -24.72 28.98
N GLY A 670 29.98 -25.73 29.76
CA GLY A 670 30.30 -25.56 31.17
C GLY A 670 30.31 -26.86 31.95
N LEU A 671 31.48 -27.52 31.94
CA LEU A 671 31.96 -28.30 33.09
C LEU A 671 32.40 -27.34 34.19
#